data_AF-A0A7Z2PR08-F1
#
_entry.id   AF-A0A7Z2PR08-F1
#
_cell.length_a   1.000
_cell.length_b   1.000
_cell.length_c   1.000
_cell.angle_alpha   90.00
_cell.angle_beta   90.00
_cell.angle_gamma   90.00
#
_symmetry.space_group_name_H-M   'P 1'
#
loop_
_entity.id
_entity.type
_entity.pdbx_description
1 polymer ?
#
loop_
_entity_poly.entity_id
_entity_poly.type
_entity_poly.pdbx_seq_one_letter_code
_entity_poly.pdbx_strand_id
1 'polypeptide(L)'
;MAGRRGPAREDGTTACGRCPPSVAISDSSALSSPPPKYRPDIDGLRAIAVMLVLNFHAFPDAAPGGFVGVDVFFVISGFLITGIIARELELGRFSLIEFYNRRIRRIFPALIVVLCATLVLGWLWMLPQALARLGSDTFASAAFLANVALLLQSGYFDIESAKKPLLHLWSLGIEEQFYLFWPLLLMLAARLRWRILAVAAILGVGSFAFNVVLIGPNPVATFYLPFTRAFELLIGAALACGWNKVGHGVKASDWRAWTGVALIAASVPIIDSHRAFPGWWAAMPVAGSALLLSAPAAWVNRAVLASRPLVWIGLISYPLYLWHWPLLVFAGIVKFAPLTLPERELILLASVVLAWATYRFVETPIRFGVPSRRKMFGLGAGMAMIAVAGFVAVWGRGFDYRLPPEIRAMANVTTESFKWRFHECLLDLSREMTFADTCVERDRRPLVLVWGDSTAGALLPGLRKAQEARSFGIAQLTSSSCIPALNADIPGTPNCRAMNDKVFSLVREISPEIVLLHGTWEKHLDNVAETVVALKRKTNARVVVLGGVPAWKRGLPCEVLRYFMLHRTLIPERSPSASSPTAYDAVMRARLGPLGAEFISASDVLCNAEGCLTRIGDAAEDLTASDQVHLTEKASVFLIESIIDRLLGGEAPAGKGR
;
A
#
# COMPACT_ATOMS: atom_id res chain seq x y z
N MET A 1 66.80 46.91 52.86
CA MET A 1 66.51 48.32 52.46
C MET A 1 65.00 48.47 52.56
N ALA A 2 64.39 49.30 53.42
CA ALA A 2 64.51 50.77 53.63
C ALA A 2 64.04 51.56 52.39
N GLY A 3 63.08 52.51 52.42
CA GLY A 3 62.15 53.05 53.45
C GLY A 3 61.04 53.91 52.76
N ARG A 4 60.16 54.72 53.38
CA ARG A 4 59.95 55.19 54.78
C ARG A 4 58.45 55.55 55.04
N ARG A 5 58.11 55.66 56.34
CA ARG A 5 57.04 56.40 57.11
C ARG A 5 56.07 57.41 56.41
N GLY A 6 54.86 57.58 57.01
CA GLY A 6 53.80 58.59 56.68
C GLY A 6 54.07 60.01 57.24
N PRO A 7 53.08 60.85 57.69
CA PRO A 7 51.76 60.51 58.32
C PRO A 7 50.54 61.46 58.02
N ALA A 8 49.39 61.26 58.72
CA ALA A 8 48.30 62.22 59.04
C ALA A 8 47.50 62.86 57.87
N ARG A 9 46.25 63.36 57.96
CA ARG A 9 45.06 63.26 58.86
C ARG A 9 43.82 63.63 57.96
N GLU A 10 42.57 63.97 58.34
CA GLU A 10 41.84 64.34 59.58
C GLU A 10 40.33 63.97 59.43
N ASP A 11 39.55 64.06 60.53
CA ASP A 11 38.09 64.18 60.75
C ASP A 11 36.98 63.84 59.70
N GLY A 12 35.86 63.30 60.21
CA GLY A 12 34.65 63.01 59.40
C GLY A 12 33.55 62.18 60.10
N THR A 13 33.11 62.53 61.32
CA THR A 13 32.09 61.76 62.07
C THR A 13 30.65 62.05 61.64
N THR A 14 29.91 61.02 61.18
CA THR A 14 28.42 61.05 61.19
C THR A 14 27.80 59.66 61.41
N ALA A 15 26.65 59.65 62.08
CA ALA A 15 25.98 58.47 62.63
C ALA A 15 25.56 57.38 61.62
N CYS A 16 25.76 56.12 62.01
CA CYS A 16 25.10 54.97 61.37
C CYS A 16 23.69 54.79 61.97
N GLY A 17 22.64 54.79 61.15
CA GLY A 17 21.25 54.94 61.61
C GLY A 17 20.27 53.86 61.12
N ARG A 18 19.83 53.01 62.08
CA ARG A 18 18.58 52.21 62.10
C ARG A 18 18.30 51.25 60.93
N CYS A 19 18.28 49.95 61.25
CA CYS A 19 17.62 48.94 60.42
C CYS A 19 16.09 49.15 60.39
N PRO A 20 15.42 49.00 59.24
CA PRO A 20 14.00 48.67 59.15
C PRO A 20 13.76 47.18 59.54
N PRO A 21 12.53 46.79 59.91
CA PRO A 21 12.22 45.41 60.26
C PRO A 21 12.20 44.47 59.04
N SER A 22 12.37 43.17 59.30
CA SER A 22 12.29 42.11 58.29
C SER A 22 10.88 41.99 57.69
N VAL A 23 10.71 42.45 56.44
CA VAL A 23 9.55 42.07 55.63
C VAL A 23 9.70 40.60 55.25
N ALA A 24 8.79 39.76 55.73
CA ALA A 24 8.71 38.36 55.31
C ALA A 24 8.25 38.30 53.84
N ILE A 25 9.21 38.22 52.91
CA ILE A 25 8.91 37.90 51.51
C ILE A 25 8.33 36.49 51.50
N SER A 26 7.06 36.37 51.10
CA SER A 26 6.36 35.08 51.04
C SER A 26 7.12 34.12 50.15
N ASP A 27 7.45 32.94 50.68
CA ASP A 27 8.16 31.89 49.94
C ASP A 27 7.22 31.20 48.94
N SER A 28 6.89 31.91 47.86
CA SER A 28 6.13 31.42 46.72
C SER A 28 7.06 30.79 45.68
N SER A 29 8.08 30.07 46.15
CA SER A 29 8.92 29.17 45.35
C SER A 29 8.07 28.00 44.81
N ALA A 30 7.33 28.28 43.74
CA ALA A 30 6.48 27.31 43.07
C ALA A 30 7.33 26.11 42.64
N LEU A 31 7.20 25.00 43.38
CA LEU A 31 8.00 23.78 43.27
C LEU A 31 7.91 23.17 41.87
N SER A 32 8.77 23.63 40.97
CA SER A 32 8.87 23.15 39.59
C SER A 32 9.37 21.72 39.61
N SER A 33 8.41 20.77 39.61
CA SER A 33 8.69 19.34 39.66
C SER A 33 9.68 18.97 38.54
N PRO A 34 10.73 18.17 38.84
CA PRO A 34 11.80 17.92 37.88
C PRO A 34 11.25 17.37 36.56
N PRO A 35 11.83 17.76 35.41
CA PRO A 35 11.35 17.33 34.11
C PRO A 35 11.43 15.80 33.97
N PRO A 36 10.56 15.16 33.17
CA PRO A 36 10.55 13.71 33.04
C PRO A 36 11.91 13.18 32.58
N LYS A 37 12.51 12.26 33.36
CA LYS A 37 13.81 11.68 33.04
C LYS A 37 13.76 11.01 31.67
N TYR A 38 14.64 11.44 30.78
CA TYR A 38 14.73 10.93 29.41
C TYR A 38 15.00 9.41 29.39
N ARG A 39 14.35 8.70 28.46
CA ARG A 39 14.32 7.23 28.31
C ARG A 39 14.87 6.83 26.92
N PRO A 40 16.19 6.75 26.74
CA PRO A 40 16.79 6.41 25.45
C PRO A 40 16.40 5.00 24.96
N ASP A 41 16.07 4.08 25.87
CA ASP A 41 15.58 2.74 25.53
C ASP A 41 14.23 2.75 24.80
N ILE A 42 13.42 3.80 24.96
CA ILE A 42 12.18 3.97 24.20
C ILE A 42 12.47 4.41 22.75
N ASP A 43 13.44 5.30 22.54
CA ASP A 43 13.90 5.62 21.18
C ASP A 43 14.56 4.40 20.53
N GLY A 44 15.31 3.59 21.29
CA GLY A 44 15.80 2.29 20.83
C GLY A 44 14.70 1.33 20.39
N LEU A 45 13.58 1.25 21.13
CA LEU A 45 12.43 0.43 20.74
C LEU A 45 11.73 0.99 19.49
N ARG A 46 11.67 2.33 19.33
CA ARG A 46 11.22 2.99 18.09
C ARG A 46 12.13 2.66 16.89
N ALA A 47 13.42 2.43 17.10
CA ALA A 47 14.34 1.98 16.06
C ALA A 47 14.05 0.54 15.61
N ILE A 48 13.86 -0.39 16.56
CA ILE A 48 13.41 -1.75 16.23
C ILE A 48 12.10 -1.70 15.44
N ALA A 49 11.11 -0.93 15.90
CA ALA A 49 9.81 -0.79 15.25
C ALA A 49 9.91 -0.28 13.79
N VAL A 50 10.67 0.78 13.51
CA VAL A 50 10.84 1.27 12.13
C VAL A 50 11.66 0.30 11.27
N MET A 51 12.70 -0.34 11.82
CA MET A 51 13.51 -1.31 11.05
C MET A 51 12.69 -2.54 10.66
N LEU A 52 11.78 -3.04 11.50
CA LEU A 52 10.89 -4.14 11.16
C LEU A 52 9.98 -3.78 9.96
N VAL A 53 9.36 -2.60 9.98
CA VAL A 53 8.50 -2.13 8.88
C VAL A 53 9.29 -1.92 7.58
N LEU A 54 10.48 -1.31 7.66
CA LEU A 54 11.34 -1.12 6.48
C LEU A 54 11.79 -2.45 5.87
N ASN A 55 12.12 -3.45 6.69
CA ASN A 55 12.49 -4.77 6.19
C ASN A 55 11.28 -5.53 5.62
N PHE A 56 10.08 -5.38 6.18
CA PHE A 56 8.86 -5.93 5.57
C PHE A 56 8.58 -5.33 4.18
N HIS A 57 8.64 -4.01 4.04
CA HIS A 57 8.35 -3.36 2.75
C HIS A 57 9.45 -3.52 1.70
N ALA A 58 10.72 -3.68 2.09
CA ALA A 58 11.84 -3.87 1.17
C ALA A 58 12.19 -5.35 0.92
N PHE A 59 12.08 -6.20 1.94
CA PHE A 59 12.53 -7.61 1.92
C PHE A 59 11.45 -8.52 2.56
N PRO A 60 10.21 -8.54 2.00
CA PRO A 60 9.08 -9.26 2.62
C PRO A 60 9.38 -10.75 2.85
N ASP A 61 10.13 -11.39 1.96
CA ASP A 61 10.52 -12.81 2.08
C ASP A 61 11.45 -13.08 3.28
N ALA A 62 12.20 -12.07 3.73
CA ALA A 62 13.14 -12.16 4.85
C ALA A 62 12.54 -11.67 6.19
N ALA A 63 11.46 -10.88 6.14
CA ALA A 63 10.77 -10.34 7.31
C ALA A 63 9.25 -10.29 7.10
N PRO A 64 8.57 -11.44 6.88
CA PRO A 64 7.15 -11.46 6.48
C PRO A 64 6.23 -10.84 7.53
N GLY A 65 6.54 -11.02 8.82
CA GLY A 65 5.83 -10.40 9.93
C GLY A 65 6.35 -9.01 10.33
N GLY A 66 7.29 -8.41 9.60
CA GLY A 66 7.92 -7.14 9.99
C GLY A 66 6.94 -5.95 10.08
N PHE A 67 5.76 -6.05 9.46
CA PHE A 67 4.69 -5.05 9.62
C PHE A 67 4.25 -4.85 11.09
N VAL A 68 4.44 -5.84 11.96
CA VAL A 68 4.11 -5.71 13.41
C VAL A 68 4.91 -4.64 14.14
N GLY A 69 5.94 -4.05 13.51
CA GLY A 69 6.56 -2.82 14.00
C GLY A 69 5.57 -1.66 14.17
N VAL A 70 4.43 -1.66 13.45
CA VAL A 70 3.33 -0.72 13.67
C VAL A 70 2.67 -0.93 15.04
N ASP A 71 2.36 -2.18 15.41
CA ASP A 71 1.80 -2.54 16.72
C ASP A 71 2.77 -2.14 17.85
N VAL A 72 4.09 -2.32 17.64
CA VAL A 72 5.12 -1.82 18.57
C VAL A 72 5.05 -0.29 18.73
N PHE A 73 4.88 0.46 17.64
CA PHE A 73 4.67 1.91 17.70
C PHE A 73 3.39 2.29 18.47
N PHE A 74 2.28 1.59 18.24
CA PHE A 74 1.02 1.87 18.93
C PHE A 74 1.15 1.71 20.45
N VAL A 75 1.81 0.65 20.96
CA VAL A 75 2.06 0.51 22.40
C VAL A 75 2.97 1.64 22.95
N ILE A 76 4.04 2.00 22.23
CA ILE A 76 4.92 3.13 22.61
C ILE A 76 4.15 4.45 22.70
N SER A 77 3.34 4.74 21.69
CA SER A 77 2.58 5.99 21.59
C SER A 77 1.49 6.08 22.65
N GLY A 78 0.76 4.99 22.90
CA GLY A 78 -0.19 4.87 23.99
C GLY A 78 0.44 5.11 25.37
N PHE A 79 1.62 4.52 25.61
CA PHE A 79 2.39 4.70 26.84
C PHE A 79 2.86 6.14 27.04
N LEU A 80 3.53 6.72 26.03
CA LEU A 80 4.10 8.07 26.12
C LEU A 80 3.02 9.15 26.27
N ILE A 81 1.94 9.08 25.50
CA ILE A 81 0.88 10.09 25.53
C ILE A 81 0.08 10.02 26.84
N THR A 82 -0.31 8.82 27.26
CA THR A 82 -1.05 8.66 28.53
C THR A 82 -0.20 9.08 29.73
N GLY A 83 1.08 8.69 29.76
CA GLY A 83 2.01 9.09 30.82
C GLY A 83 2.34 10.59 30.86
N ILE A 84 2.11 11.33 29.77
CA ILE A 84 2.15 12.80 29.76
C ILE A 84 0.84 13.37 30.31
N ILE A 85 -0.31 12.96 29.76
CA ILE A 85 -1.62 13.54 30.08
C ILE A 85 -2.01 13.24 31.54
N ALA A 86 -1.92 11.98 31.98
CA ALA A 86 -2.30 11.57 33.34
C ALA A 86 -1.52 12.35 34.40
N ARG A 87 -0.19 12.47 34.25
CA ARG A 87 0.65 13.25 35.17
C ARG A 87 0.37 14.76 35.10
N GLU A 88 0.06 15.31 33.92
CA GLU A 88 -0.34 16.73 33.81
C GLU A 88 -1.74 16.98 34.43
N LEU A 89 -2.64 16.00 34.42
CA LEU A 89 -3.95 16.04 35.11
C LEU A 89 -3.80 15.90 36.64
N GLU A 90 -3.00 14.95 37.12
CA GLU A 90 -2.67 14.76 38.55
C GLU A 90 -2.03 16.03 39.16
N LEU A 91 -1.22 16.74 38.37
CA LEU A 91 -0.60 18.01 38.75
C LEU A 91 -1.49 19.24 38.44
N GLY A 92 -2.77 19.06 38.11
CA GLY A 92 -3.74 20.14 37.90
C GLY A 92 -3.42 21.11 36.74
N ARG A 93 -2.50 20.75 35.85
CA ARG A 93 -1.86 21.65 34.87
C ARG A 93 -1.99 21.23 33.41
N PHE A 94 -2.83 20.24 33.11
CA PHE A 94 -3.05 19.80 31.74
C PHE A 94 -3.74 20.88 30.90
N SER A 95 -3.17 21.17 29.74
CA SER A 95 -3.76 22.06 28.74
C SER A 95 -3.90 21.31 27.42
N LEU A 96 -5.15 21.10 27.00
CA LEU A 96 -5.50 20.45 25.73
C LEU A 96 -4.91 21.21 24.53
N ILE A 97 -4.90 22.54 24.58
CA ILE A 97 -4.36 23.41 23.53
C ILE A 97 -2.83 23.24 23.42
N GLU A 98 -2.11 23.23 24.55
CA GLU A 98 -0.65 23.00 24.49
C GLU A 98 -0.31 21.53 24.20
N PHE A 99 -1.16 20.57 24.56
CA PHE A 99 -1.03 19.19 24.08
C PHE A 99 -1.05 19.13 22.55
N TYR A 100 -2.07 19.70 21.90
CA TYR A 100 -2.14 19.72 20.43
C TYR A 100 -1.05 20.57 19.78
N ASN A 101 -0.67 21.72 20.35
CA ASN A 101 0.50 22.50 19.88
C ASN A 101 1.79 21.65 19.89
N ARG A 102 1.99 20.83 20.92
CA ARG A 102 3.11 19.87 21.04
C ARG A 102 2.99 18.65 20.11
N ARG A 103 1.82 18.39 19.50
CA ARG A 103 1.64 17.37 18.43
C ARG A 103 1.86 17.98 17.05
N ILE A 104 1.15 19.06 16.73
CA ILE A 104 1.27 19.84 15.49
C ILE A 104 2.75 20.17 15.19
N ARG A 105 3.49 20.73 16.15
CA ARG A 105 4.93 21.08 15.96
C ARG A 105 5.89 19.89 15.83
N ARG A 106 5.44 18.65 16.05
CA ARG A 106 6.22 17.40 15.87
C ARG A 106 5.88 16.70 14.56
N ILE A 107 4.60 16.67 14.20
CA ILE A 107 4.05 15.74 13.21
C ILE A 107 3.88 16.43 11.85
N PHE A 108 3.19 17.58 11.83
CA PHE A 108 2.87 18.30 10.60
C PHE A 108 4.11 18.70 9.77
N PRO A 109 5.26 19.12 10.32
CA PRO A 109 6.39 19.59 9.51
C PRO A 109 6.95 18.51 8.57
N ALA A 110 7.12 17.27 9.06
CA ALA A 110 7.62 16.18 8.24
C ALA A 110 6.53 15.62 7.31
N LEU A 111 5.28 15.57 7.77
CA LEU A 111 4.15 15.13 6.94
C LEU A 111 3.90 16.07 5.75
N ILE A 112 3.94 17.39 5.95
CA ILE A 112 3.85 18.39 4.87
C ILE A 112 4.94 18.14 3.83
N VAL A 113 6.20 17.95 4.24
CA VAL A 113 7.32 17.70 3.32
C VAL A 113 7.11 16.43 2.50
N VAL A 114 6.69 15.33 3.11
CA VAL A 114 6.50 14.06 2.41
C VAL A 114 5.25 14.06 1.52
N LEU A 115 4.15 14.68 1.94
CA LEU A 115 2.96 14.84 1.09
C LEU A 115 3.23 15.77 -0.10
N CYS A 116 3.94 16.90 0.10
CA CYS A 116 4.45 17.75 -0.98
C CYS A 116 5.28 16.94 -1.99
N ALA A 117 6.30 16.22 -1.51
CA ALA A 117 7.17 15.42 -2.36
C ALA A 117 6.36 14.36 -3.13
N THR A 118 5.47 13.65 -2.44
CA THR A 118 4.63 12.60 -3.04
C THR A 118 3.73 13.14 -4.14
N LEU A 119 3.08 14.31 -3.95
CA LEU A 119 2.32 14.99 -4.99
C LEU A 119 3.19 15.39 -6.19
N VAL A 120 4.43 15.86 -5.97
CA VAL A 120 5.36 16.25 -7.05
C VAL A 120 5.84 15.02 -7.84
N LEU A 121 6.24 13.94 -7.18
CA LEU A 121 6.64 12.70 -7.85
C LEU A 121 5.47 12.06 -8.60
N GLY A 122 4.25 12.19 -8.07
CA GLY A 122 3.01 11.79 -8.74
C GLY A 122 2.69 12.66 -9.98
N TRP A 123 2.80 13.99 -9.86
CA TRP A 123 2.67 14.92 -10.99
C TRP A 123 3.64 14.59 -12.12
N LEU A 124 4.86 14.15 -11.78
CA LEU A 124 5.81 13.68 -12.77
C LEU A 124 5.33 12.36 -13.39
N TRP A 125 5.35 11.24 -12.65
CA TRP A 125 5.37 9.90 -13.25
C TRP A 125 4.04 9.14 -13.30
N MET A 126 2.95 9.66 -12.73
CA MET A 126 1.66 8.96 -12.70
C MET A 126 0.72 9.42 -13.85
N LEU A 127 -0.10 8.49 -14.37
CA LEU A 127 -1.21 8.80 -15.27
C LEU A 127 -2.23 9.74 -14.59
N PRO A 128 -3.03 10.53 -15.33
CA PRO A 128 -3.99 11.47 -14.75
C PRO A 128 -4.95 10.81 -13.74
N GLN A 129 -5.61 9.70 -14.08
CA GLN A 129 -6.46 8.99 -13.10
C GLN A 129 -5.69 8.56 -11.83
N ALA A 130 -4.46 8.09 -11.97
CA ALA A 130 -3.64 7.65 -10.85
C ALA A 130 -3.19 8.83 -9.96
N LEU A 131 -2.92 10.00 -10.56
CA LEU A 131 -2.66 11.24 -9.83
C LEU A 131 -3.92 11.79 -9.13
N ALA A 132 -5.11 11.63 -9.73
CA ALA A 132 -6.37 11.97 -9.08
C ALA A 132 -6.62 11.08 -7.84
N ARG A 133 -6.39 9.76 -7.96
CA ARG A 133 -6.43 8.83 -6.82
C ARG A 133 -5.43 9.24 -5.71
N LEU A 134 -4.19 9.56 -6.08
CA LEU A 134 -3.20 10.08 -5.13
C LEU A 134 -3.64 11.40 -4.48
N GLY A 135 -4.35 12.27 -5.19
CA GLY A 135 -4.96 13.49 -4.64
C GLY A 135 -5.97 13.19 -3.54
N SER A 136 -6.83 12.19 -3.74
CA SER A 136 -7.77 11.68 -2.74
C SER A 136 -7.05 11.10 -1.50
N ASP A 137 -6.04 10.25 -1.72
CA ASP A 137 -5.22 9.67 -0.65
C ASP A 137 -4.44 10.75 0.12
N THR A 138 -4.01 11.82 -0.56
CA THR A 138 -3.34 12.98 0.05
C THR A 138 -4.29 13.81 0.89
N PHE A 139 -5.53 14.07 0.42
CA PHE A 139 -6.57 14.72 1.20
C PHE A 139 -6.90 13.90 2.45
N ALA A 140 -7.12 12.59 2.31
CA ALA A 140 -7.38 11.69 3.42
C ALA A 140 -6.21 11.65 4.42
N SER A 141 -4.96 11.63 3.94
CA SER A 141 -3.76 11.65 4.79
C SER A 141 -3.62 12.97 5.56
N ALA A 142 -3.85 14.10 4.90
CA ALA A 142 -3.82 15.43 5.54
C ALA A 142 -4.96 15.63 6.56
N ALA A 143 -6.07 14.92 6.40
CA ALA A 143 -7.19 14.89 7.35
C ALA A 143 -7.05 13.79 8.45
N PHE A 144 -5.98 12.99 8.43
CA PHE A 144 -5.80 11.80 9.28
C PHE A 144 -6.95 10.77 9.16
N LEU A 145 -7.49 10.61 7.95
CA LEU A 145 -8.54 9.65 7.57
C LEU A 145 -8.04 8.59 6.57
N ALA A 146 -6.72 8.46 6.36
CA ALA A 146 -6.13 7.53 5.39
C ALA A 146 -6.60 6.07 5.59
N ASN A 147 -6.77 5.61 6.84
CA ASN A 147 -7.32 4.29 7.15
C ASN A 147 -8.79 4.14 6.69
N VAL A 148 -9.62 5.17 6.90
CA VAL A 148 -11.03 5.17 6.47
C VAL A 148 -11.12 5.21 4.94
N ALA A 149 -10.28 6.01 4.28
CA ALA A 149 -10.22 6.06 2.83
C ALA A 149 -9.79 4.71 2.23
N LEU A 150 -8.77 4.05 2.79
CA LEU A 150 -8.31 2.75 2.31
C LEU A 150 -9.35 1.64 2.54
N LEU A 151 -10.08 1.67 3.67
CA LEU A 151 -11.21 0.78 3.90
C LEU A 151 -12.30 0.94 2.81
N LEU A 152 -12.69 2.18 2.51
CA LEU A 152 -13.69 2.51 1.47
C LEU A 152 -13.20 2.24 0.03
N GLN A 153 -11.90 2.05 -0.17
CA GLN A 153 -11.28 1.71 -1.47
C GLN A 153 -10.97 0.21 -1.64
N SER A 154 -11.33 -0.65 -0.69
CA SER A 154 -11.02 -2.09 -0.72
C SER A 154 -11.98 -2.89 -1.61
N GLY A 155 -11.50 -4.00 -2.18
CA GLY A 155 -12.28 -4.85 -3.10
C GLY A 155 -11.43 -5.49 -4.21
N TYR A 156 -12.05 -5.80 -5.36
CA TYR A 156 -11.41 -6.45 -6.53
C TYR A 156 -10.11 -5.77 -7.01
N PHE A 157 -9.90 -4.49 -6.70
CA PHE A 157 -8.69 -3.72 -7.01
C PHE A 157 -7.54 -3.87 -5.98
N ASP A 158 -7.60 -4.79 -5.01
CA ASP A 158 -6.57 -4.92 -3.96
C ASP A 158 -5.17 -5.27 -4.50
N ILE A 159 -5.07 -5.80 -5.72
CA ILE A 159 -3.81 -6.01 -6.46
C ILE A 159 -3.09 -4.67 -6.74
N GLU A 160 -3.79 -3.54 -6.68
CA GLU A 160 -3.21 -2.19 -6.78
C GLU A 160 -2.80 -1.58 -5.43
N SER A 161 -3.12 -2.20 -4.29
CA SER A 161 -2.83 -1.64 -2.94
C SER A 161 -1.34 -1.31 -2.75
N ALA A 162 -0.45 -2.23 -3.14
CA ALA A 162 1.00 -2.07 -3.11
C ALA A 162 1.55 -0.97 -4.03
N LYS A 163 0.72 -0.42 -4.95
CA LYS A 163 1.09 0.71 -5.83
C LYS A 163 0.69 2.08 -5.25
N LYS A 164 -0.02 2.14 -4.11
CA LYS A 164 -0.48 3.41 -3.50
C LYS A 164 0.67 4.08 -2.71
N PRO A 165 1.19 5.26 -3.12
CA PRO A 165 2.38 5.86 -2.50
C PRO A 165 2.21 6.27 -1.03
N LEU A 166 0.96 6.41 -0.56
CA LEU A 166 0.62 6.82 0.82
C LEU A 166 -0.03 5.72 1.66
N LEU A 167 -0.02 4.45 1.19
CA LEU A 167 -0.70 3.33 1.86
C LEU A 167 -0.40 3.27 3.36
N HIS A 168 0.87 3.34 3.74
CA HIS A 168 1.38 3.25 5.11
C HIS A 168 0.78 4.28 6.08
N LEU A 169 0.29 5.42 5.59
CA LEU A 169 -0.31 6.46 6.45
C LEU A 169 -1.63 6.03 7.10
N TRP A 170 -2.17 4.84 6.80
CA TRP A 170 -3.27 4.21 7.54
C TRP A 170 -3.02 4.19 9.05
N SER A 171 -1.82 3.82 9.48
CA SER A 171 -1.49 3.66 10.91
C SER A 171 -1.41 5.01 11.63
N LEU A 172 -0.87 6.03 10.94
CA LEU A 172 -0.84 7.42 11.42
C LEU A 172 -2.26 8.00 11.57
N GLY A 173 -3.19 7.61 10.70
CA GLY A 173 -4.62 7.93 10.84
C GLY A 173 -5.17 7.43 12.17
N ILE A 174 -4.97 6.15 12.51
CA ILE A 174 -5.41 5.55 13.79
C ILE A 174 -4.70 6.20 14.98
N GLU A 175 -3.40 6.47 14.88
CA GLU A 175 -2.60 7.11 15.95
C GLU A 175 -3.09 8.53 16.27
N GLU A 176 -3.31 9.38 15.26
CA GLU A 176 -3.82 10.75 15.48
C GLU A 176 -5.31 10.77 15.85
N GLN A 177 -6.14 9.83 15.35
CA GLN A 177 -7.51 9.65 15.84
C GLN A 177 -7.53 9.33 17.34
N PHE A 178 -6.64 8.45 17.82
CA PHE A 178 -6.46 8.21 19.25
C PHE A 178 -5.96 9.47 19.99
N TYR A 179 -5.01 10.22 19.42
CA TYR A 179 -4.54 11.47 20.03
C TYR A 179 -5.62 12.57 20.10
N LEU A 180 -6.63 12.57 19.23
CA LEU A 180 -7.75 13.51 19.25
C LEU A 180 -8.79 13.17 20.33
N PHE A 181 -9.14 11.89 20.49
CA PHE A 181 -10.21 11.49 21.40
C PHE A 181 -9.72 11.10 22.80
N TRP A 182 -8.52 10.50 22.93
CA TRP A 182 -8.02 10.03 24.22
C TRP A 182 -7.82 11.14 25.27
N PRO A 183 -7.26 12.33 24.97
CA PRO A 183 -7.14 13.40 25.96
C PRO A 183 -8.49 13.86 26.53
N LEU A 184 -9.53 13.90 25.68
CA LEU A 184 -10.89 14.26 26.08
C LEU A 184 -11.49 13.20 27.02
N LEU A 185 -11.30 11.92 26.71
CA LEU A 185 -11.72 10.81 27.56
C LEU A 185 -10.97 10.81 28.91
N LEU A 186 -9.68 11.16 28.93
CA LEU A 186 -8.91 11.29 30.17
C LEU A 186 -9.36 12.49 31.03
N MET A 187 -9.67 13.64 30.40
CA MET A 187 -10.25 14.79 31.10
C MET A 187 -11.63 14.47 31.70
N LEU A 188 -12.47 13.74 30.96
CA LEU A 188 -13.78 13.29 31.44
C LEU A 188 -13.63 12.28 32.60
N ALA A 189 -12.76 11.28 32.45
CA ALA A 189 -12.48 10.30 33.49
C ALA A 189 -11.99 10.96 34.79
N ALA A 190 -11.04 11.91 34.69
CA ALA A 190 -10.57 12.68 35.84
C ALA A 190 -11.69 13.50 36.50
N ARG A 191 -12.54 14.17 35.71
CA ARG A 191 -13.69 14.95 36.22
C ARG A 191 -14.73 14.07 36.93
N LEU A 192 -14.96 12.85 36.43
CA LEU A 192 -15.85 11.85 37.02
C LEU A 192 -15.17 11.00 38.12
N ARG A 193 -13.91 11.30 38.47
CA ARG A 193 -13.06 10.54 39.41
C ARG A 193 -12.91 9.05 39.05
N TRP A 194 -13.09 8.71 37.77
CA TRP A 194 -12.84 7.36 37.25
C TRP A 194 -11.34 7.09 37.19
N ARG A 195 -10.94 5.88 37.56
CA ARG A 195 -9.54 5.45 37.52
C ARG A 195 -9.13 5.28 36.05
N ILE A 196 -8.21 6.11 35.56
CA ILE A 196 -7.74 6.07 34.16
C ILE A 196 -7.30 4.66 33.74
N LEU A 197 -6.60 3.93 34.63
CA LEU A 197 -6.21 2.53 34.41
C LEU A 197 -7.41 1.60 34.14
N ALA A 198 -8.54 1.81 34.81
CA ALA A 198 -9.75 1.01 34.58
C ALA A 198 -10.43 1.38 33.25
N VAL A 199 -10.48 2.67 32.90
CA VAL A 199 -10.98 3.14 31.60
C VAL A 199 -10.14 2.56 30.46
N ALA A 200 -8.81 2.62 30.56
CA ALA A 200 -7.89 2.03 29.59
C ALA A 200 -8.05 0.50 29.48
N ALA A 201 -8.18 -0.20 30.61
CA ALA A 201 -8.35 -1.65 30.61
C ALA A 201 -9.71 -2.09 30.01
N ILE A 202 -10.81 -1.44 30.39
CA ILE A 202 -12.16 -1.78 29.89
C ILE A 202 -12.25 -1.52 28.38
N LEU A 203 -11.81 -0.35 27.91
CA LEU A 203 -11.81 -0.03 26.48
C LEU A 203 -10.81 -0.89 25.70
N GLY A 204 -9.67 -1.26 26.29
CA GLY A 204 -8.68 -2.14 25.68
C GLY A 204 -9.20 -3.57 25.50
N VAL A 205 -9.82 -4.15 26.52
CA VAL A 205 -10.47 -5.47 26.44
C VAL A 205 -11.63 -5.45 25.46
N GLY A 206 -12.46 -4.40 25.46
CA GLY A 206 -13.54 -4.24 24.49
C GLY A 206 -13.01 -4.15 23.04
N SER A 207 -12.00 -3.33 22.79
CA SER A 207 -11.35 -3.18 21.48
C SER A 207 -10.74 -4.49 20.99
N PHE A 208 -10.06 -5.24 21.85
CA PHE A 208 -9.48 -6.54 21.50
C PHE A 208 -10.54 -7.61 21.25
N ALA A 209 -11.64 -7.63 22.03
CA ALA A 209 -12.77 -8.52 21.78
C ALA A 209 -13.45 -8.22 20.44
N PHE A 210 -13.66 -6.95 20.10
CA PHE A 210 -14.15 -6.54 18.78
C PHE A 210 -13.18 -6.94 17.66
N ASN A 211 -11.87 -6.87 17.86
CA ASN A 211 -10.88 -7.33 16.89
C ASN A 211 -11.00 -8.84 16.62
N VAL A 212 -10.99 -9.65 17.68
CA VAL A 212 -11.08 -11.12 17.60
C VAL A 212 -12.43 -11.60 17.04
N VAL A 213 -13.52 -10.88 17.26
CA VAL A 213 -14.84 -11.21 16.70
C VAL A 213 -14.96 -10.80 15.22
N LEU A 214 -14.41 -9.65 14.83
CA LEU A 214 -14.61 -9.11 13.47
C LEU A 214 -13.60 -9.65 12.44
N ILE A 215 -12.43 -10.16 12.86
CA ILE A 215 -11.35 -10.60 11.94
C ILE A 215 -11.79 -11.69 10.96
N GLY A 216 -12.70 -12.59 11.36
CA GLY A 216 -13.28 -13.61 10.49
C GLY A 216 -14.24 -13.05 9.44
N PRO A 217 -15.36 -12.43 9.82
CA PRO A 217 -16.37 -11.94 8.87
C PRO A 217 -15.97 -10.68 8.10
N ASN A 218 -15.05 -9.85 8.61
CA ASN A 218 -14.57 -8.66 7.88
C ASN A 218 -13.12 -8.29 8.27
N PRO A 219 -12.11 -8.97 7.69
CA PRO A 219 -10.71 -8.73 8.03
C PRO A 219 -10.24 -7.31 7.67
N VAL A 220 -10.67 -6.77 6.52
CA VAL A 220 -10.25 -5.45 6.05
C VAL A 220 -10.76 -4.33 6.98
N ALA A 221 -12.01 -4.40 7.41
CA ALA A 221 -12.54 -3.48 8.42
C ALA A 221 -11.80 -3.65 9.76
N THR A 222 -11.50 -4.89 10.17
CA THR A 222 -10.77 -5.17 11.42
C THR A 222 -9.36 -4.57 11.43
N PHE A 223 -8.70 -4.55 10.27
CA PHE A 223 -7.36 -3.96 10.10
C PHE A 223 -7.39 -2.42 10.15
N TYR A 224 -8.30 -1.78 9.40
CA TYR A 224 -8.30 -0.32 9.23
C TYR A 224 -9.12 0.47 10.27
N LEU A 225 -10.08 -0.13 10.98
CA LEU A 225 -10.91 0.61 11.93
C LEU A 225 -10.12 0.95 13.22
N PRO A 226 -10.21 2.19 13.72
CA PRO A 226 -9.45 2.59 14.91
C PRO A 226 -9.90 1.85 16.17
N PHE A 227 -11.18 1.53 16.29
CA PHE A 227 -11.71 0.86 17.49
C PHE A 227 -11.40 -0.65 17.57
N THR A 228 -11.00 -1.31 16.48
CA THR A 228 -10.45 -2.67 16.52
C THR A 228 -8.94 -2.69 16.78
N ARG A 229 -8.19 -1.64 16.44
CA ARG A 229 -6.74 -1.53 16.74
C ARG A 229 -6.42 -0.79 18.06
N ALA A 230 -7.40 -0.10 18.66
CA ALA A 230 -7.18 0.75 19.84
C ALA A 230 -6.61 0.01 21.06
N PHE A 231 -6.82 -1.31 21.21
CA PHE A 231 -6.29 -2.11 22.33
C PHE A 231 -4.76 -2.01 22.44
N GLU A 232 -4.05 -1.82 21.33
CA GLU A 232 -2.59 -1.69 21.25
C GLU A 232 -2.12 -0.43 21.98
N LEU A 233 -2.73 0.71 21.63
CA LEU A 233 -2.53 2.01 22.29
C LEU A 233 -3.02 1.96 23.76
N LEU A 234 -4.12 1.28 24.03
CA LEU A 234 -4.73 1.21 25.37
C LEU A 234 -3.95 0.29 26.33
N ILE A 235 -3.22 -0.72 25.84
CA ILE A 235 -2.27 -1.51 26.63
C ILE A 235 -1.06 -0.65 27.02
N GLY A 236 -0.54 0.17 26.09
CA GLY A 236 0.46 1.19 26.40
C GLY A 236 -0.05 2.18 27.47
N ALA A 237 -1.29 2.66 27.33
CA ALA A 237 -1.94 3.55 28.28
C ALA A 237 -2.11 2.92 29.67
N ALA A 238 -2.55 1.66 29.73
CA ALA A 238 -2.67 0.90 30.97
C ALA A 238 -1.32 0.69 31.65
N LEU A 239 -0.25 0.41 30.89
CA LEU A 239 1.11 0.31 31.44
C LEU A 239 1.59 1.65 32.04
N ALA A 240 1.31 2.78 31.39
CA ALA A 240 1.66 4.10 31.90
C ALA A 240 0.97 4.41 33.25
N CYS A 241 -0.33 4.12 33.37
CA CYS A 241 -1.06 4.33 34.64
C CYS A 241 -0.83 3.21 35.68
N GLY A 242 -0.40 2.03 35.25
CA GLY A 242 -0.02 0.91 36.12
C GLY A 242 1.41 0.98 36.65
N TRP A 243 2.23 1.92 36.16
CA TRP A 243 3.69 1.95 36.33
C TRP A 243 4.18 1.72 37.76
N ASN A 244 3.58 2.36 38.75
CA ASN A 244 4.01 2.24 40.15
C ASN A 244 3.76 0.87 40.78
N LYS A 245 3.00 -0.02 40.13
CA LYS A 245 2.81 -1.43 40.52
C LYS A 245 3.85 -2.38 39.91
N VAL A 246 4.69 -1.89 38.99
CA VAL A 246 5.64 -2.72 38.24
C VAL A 246 6.90 -2.95 39.09
N GLY A 247 7.36 -4.20 39.16
CA GLY A 247 8.57 -4.58 39.90
C GLY A 247 9.85 -4.16 39.17
N HIS A 248 10.36 -2.96 39.45
CA HIS A 248 11.55 -2.37 38.81
C HIS A 248 12.90 -3.00 39.18
N GLY A 249 12.92 -4.08 39.97
CA GLY A 249 14.16 -4.81 40.28
C GLY A 249 14.84 -5.38 39.03
N VAL A 250 16.16 -5.48 39.04
CA VAL A 250 16.99 -5.85 37.87
C VAL A 250 16.57 -7.22 37.30
N LYS A 251 16.63 -8.30 38.10
CA LYS A 251 16.22 -9.65 37.68
C LYS A 251 14.79 -9.71 37.10
N ALA A 252 13.84 -9.04 37.74
CA ALA A 252 12.46 -8.98 37.28
C ALA A 252 12.28 -8.16 35.99
N SER A 253 13.16 -7.19 35.74
CA SER A 253 13.22 -6.43 34.49
C SER A 253 13.88 -7.24 33.39
N ASP A 254 15.02 -7.90 33.65
CA ASP A 254 15.72 -8.74 32.68
C ASP A 254 14.82 -9.87 32.15
N TRP A 255 14.09 -10.56 33.03
CA TRP A 255 13.11 -11.58 32.60
C TRP A 255 12.09 -11.00 31.61
N ARG A 256 11.41 -9.91 31.98
CA ARG A 256 10.39 -9.27 31.13
C ARG A 256 10.99 -8.73 29.83
N ALA A 257 12.18 -8.16 29.87
CA ALA A 257 12.86 -7.66 28.67
C ALA A 257 13.20 -8.82 27.71
N TRP A 258 13.76 -9.93 28.20
CA TRP A 258 14.07 -11.09 27.37
C TRP A 258 12.81 -11.79 26.84
N THR A 259 11.75 -11.95 27.64
CA THR A 259 10.44 -12.39 27.14
C THR A 259 9.91 -11.43 26.06
N GLY A 260 10.07 -10.12 26.25
CA GLY A 260 9.63 -9.11 25.30
C GLY A 260 10.39 -9.14 23.97
N VAL A 261 11.72 -9.31 24.01
CA VAL A 261 12.55 -9.58 22.83
C VAL A 261 12.09 -10.86 22.14
N ALA A 262 11.90 -11.96 22.88
CA ALA A 262 11.51 -13.24 22.31
C ALA A 262 10.15 -13.15 21.60
N LEU A 263 9.16 -12.47 22.18
CA LEU A 263 7.85 -12.28 21.56
C LEU A 263 7.92 -11.44 20.28
N ILE A 264 8.63 -10.31 20.28
CA ILE A 264 8.78 -9.48 19.08
C ILE A 264 9.59 -10.22 18.00
N ALA A 265 10.72 -10.85 18.37
CA ALA A 265 11.57 -11.57 17.42
C ALA A 265 10.86 -12.77 16.79
N ALA A 266 10.10 -13.54 17.58
CA ALA A 266 9.31 -14.66 17.08
C ALA A 266 8.09 -14.20 16.25
N SER A 267 7.58 -12.99 16.46
CA SER A 267 6.50 -12.43 15.61
C SER A 267 6.93 -12.31 14.14
N VAL A 268 8.21 -12.06 13.85
CA VAL A 268 8.70 -11.76 12.48
C VAL A 268 8.65 -12.97 11.52
N PRO A 269 9.08 -14.19 11.91
CA PRO A 269 8.91 -15.39 11.07
C PRO A 269 7.60 -16.15 11.30
N ILE A 270 6.89 -15.90 12.41
CA ILE A 270 5.62 -16.60 12.70
C ILE A 270 4.43 -15.88 12.08
N ILE A 271 4.41 -14.55 12.02
CA ILE A 271 3.27 -13.81 11.47
C ILE A 271 3.56 -13.51 10.00
N ASP A 272 2.54 -13.66 9.15
CA ASP A 272 2.63 -13.51 7.70
C ASP A 272 1.30 -12.99 7.14
N SER A 273 1.28 -12.61 5.86
CA SER A 273 0.12 -12.03 5.17
C SER A 273 -1.03 -13.01 4.87
N HIS A 274 -0.86 -14.31 5.12
CA HIS A 274 -1.91 -15.33 4.94
C HIS A 274 -2.66 -15.64 6.24
N ARG A 275 -2.21 -15.11 7.38
CA ARG A 275 -2.88 -15.28 8.67
C ARG A 275 -3.97 -14.24 8.87
N ALA A 276 -4.96 -14.62 9.69
CA ALA A 276 -6.01 -13.74 10.18
C ALA A 276 -5.46 -12.68 11.15
N PHE A 277 -4.74 -11.69 10.61
CA PHE A 277 -4.13 -10.57 11.33
C PHE A 277 -5.02 -9.32 11.25
N PRO A 278 -5.30 -8.59 12.35
CA PRO A 278 -4.61 -8.65 13.64
C PRO A 278 -4.96 -9.87 14.51
N GLY A 279 -6.24 -10.04 14.87
CA GLY A 279 -6.74 -11.15 15.67
C GLY A 279 -5.90 -11.42 16.93
N TRP A 280 -5.72 -12.70 17.26
CA TRP A 280 -4.84 -13.15 18.34
C TRP A 280 -3.35 -12.94 18.03
N TRP A 281 -2.95 -12.85 16.76
CA TRP A 281 -1.54 -12.73 16.36
C TRP A 281 -0.92 -11.41 16.82
N ALA A 282 -1.68 -10.31 16.75
CA ALA A 282 -1.26 -9.00 17.25
C ALA A 282 -1.00 -8.97 18.77
N ALA A 283 -1.53 -9.91 19.57
CA ALA A 283 -1.24 -9.97 21.00
C ALA A 283 0.26 -10.22 21.29
N MET A 284 0.98 -10.90 20.38
CA MET A 284 2.40 -11.25 20.53
C MET A 284 3.33 -10.02 20.51
N PRO A 285 3.37 -9.18 19.44
CA PRO A 285 4.20 -7.97 19.40
C PRO A 285 3.76 -6.94 20.45
N VAL A 286 2.46 -6.85 20.75
CA VAL A 286 1.90 -5.92 21.73
C VAL A 286 2.35 -6.25 23.15
N ALA A 287 2.21 -7.51 23.56
CA ALA A 287 2.70 -7.97 24.86
C ALA A 287 4.22 -7.82 24.96
N GLY A 288 4.96 -8.16 23.90
CA GLY A 288 6.41 -8.00 23.88
C GLY A 288 6.87 -6.54 24.05
N SER A 289 6.17 -5.62 23.41
CA SER A 289 6.40 -4.17 23.51
C SER A 289 6.11 -3.64 24.92
N ALA A 290 4.97 -4.04 25.50
CA ALA A 290 4.61 -3.66 26.87
C ALA A 290 5.63 -4.19 27.89
N LEU A 291 6.08 -5.43 27.73
CA LEU A 291 7.11 -6.03 28.59
C LEU A 291 8.44 -5.26 28.51
N LEU A 292 8.92 -4.92 27.30
CA LEU A 292 10.15 -4.13 27.13
C LEU A 292 10.03 -2.71 27.70
N LEU A 293 8.93 -1.99 27.44
CA LEU A 293 8.69 -0.65 28.01
C LEU A 293 8.70 -0.66 29.54
N SER A 294 8.16 -1.73 30.13
CA SER A 294 8.06 -1.94 31.58
C SER A 294 9.39 -2.29 32.28
N ALA A 295 10.48 -2.53 31.53
CA ALA A 295 11.72 -3.13 32.03
C ALA A 295 12.97 -2.21 31.98
N PRO A 296 12.91 -0.93 32.43
CA PRO A 296 14.00 0.04 32.25
C PRO A 296 15.33 -0.33 32.92
N ALA A 297 15.31 -1.21 33.93
CA ALA A 297 16.51 -1.67 34.63
C ALA A 297 17.19 -2.88 33.94
N ALA A 298 16.57 -3.48 32.92
CA ALA A 298 17.13 -4.63 32.21
C ALA A 298 18.44 -4.28 31.49
N TRP A 299 19.30 -5.28 31.28
CA TRP A 299 20.50 -5.16 30.45
C TRP A 299 20.14 -4.82 29.00
N VAL A 300 19.13 -5.46 28.41
CA VAL A 300 18.68 -5.20 27.03
C VAL A 300 18.30 -3.73 26.84
N ASN A 301 17.46 -3.19 27.73
CA ASN A 301 17.08 -1.78 27.67
C ASN A 301 18.29 -0.84 27.81
N ARG A 302 19.18 -1.10 28.77
CA ARG A 302 20.29 -0.19 29.12
C ARG A 302 21.51 -0.29 28.20
N ALA A 303 21.77 -1.44 27.59
CA ALA A 303 22.96 -1.69 26.77
C ALA A 303 22.64 -1.74 25.27
N VAL A 304 21.52 -2.39 24.89
CA VAL A 304 21.14 -2.56 23.47
C VAL A 304 20.23 -1.41 23.03
N LEU A 305 19.04 -1.25 23.61
CA LEU A 305 18.08 -0.24 23.14
C LEU A 305 18.60 1.19 23.37
N ALA A 306 19.17 1.48 24.53
CA ALA A 306 19.80 2.77 24.80
C ALA A 306 21.17 2.99 24.10
N SER A 307 21.61 2.09 23.21
CA SER A 307 22.84 2.28 22.43
C SER A 307 22.73 3.46 21.46
N ARG A 308 23.85 4.17 21.24
CA ARG A 308 23.90 5.34 20.35
C ARG A 308 23.30 5.10 18.94
N PRO A 309 23.56 3.97 18.25
CA PRO A 309 22.98 3.72 16.93
C PRO A 309 21.45 3.57 16.97
N LEU A 310 20.91 2.75 17.88
CA LEU A 310 19.46 2.58 17.97
C LEU A 310 18.76 3.85 18.46
N VAL A 311 19.34 4.61 19.39
CA VAL A 311 18.78 5.93 19.76
C VAL A 311 18.76 6.88 18.56
N TRP A 312 19.81 6.92 17.72
CA TRP A 312 19.86 7.78 16.54
C TRP A 312 18.79 7.43 15.50
N ILE A 313 18.63 6.13 15.17
CA ILE A 313 17.54 5.64 14.30
C ILE A 313 16.18 5.95 14.93
N GLY A 314 16.06 5.79 16.26
CA GLY A 314 14.87 6.07 17.04
C GLY A 314 14.40 7.52 16.97
N LEU A 315 15.34 8.47 16.96
CA LEU A 315 15.06 9.90 16.82
C LEU A 315 14.54 10.25 15.41
N ILE A 316 15.11 9.67 14.35
CA ILE A 316 14.65 9.88 12.96
C ILE A 316 13.49 8.95 12.53
N SER A 317 13.05 8.04 13.41
CA SER A 317 12.07 6.99 13.09
C SER A 317 10.77 7.49 12.47
N TYR A 318 10.28 8.68 12.85
CA TYR A 318 9.05 9.24 12.29
C TYR A 318 9.21 9.68 10.83
N PRO A 319 10.11 10.62 10.47
CA PRO A 319 10.33 10.94 9.05
C PRO A 319 10.87 9.76 8.23
N LEU A 320 11.56 8.78 8.85
CA LEU A 320 11.96 7.54 8.17
C LEU A 320 10.75 6.66 7.80
N TYR A 321 9.81 6.52 8.74
CA TYR A 321 8.53 5.88 8.45
C TYR A 321 7.78 6.62 7.33
N LEU A 322 7.77 7.96 7.33
CA LEU A 322 7.11 8.70 6.25
C LEU A 322 7.76 8.49 4.87
N TRP A 323 9.10 8.58 4.76
CA TRP A 323 9.80 8.60 3.48
C TRP A 323 9.94 7.24 2.78
N HIS A 324 10.13 6.13 3.52
CA HIS A 324 10.55 4.87 2.89
C HIS A 324 9.54 4.29 1.89
N TRP A 325 8.24 4.31 2.23
CA TRP A 325 7.21 3.70 1.40
C TRP A 325 6.96 4.47 0.09
N PRO A 326 6.78 5.81 0.07
CA PRO A 326 6.69 6.58 -1.18
C PRO A 326 7.89 6.34 -2.10
N LEU A 327 9.11 6.26 -1.55
CA LEU A 327 10.31 6.07 -2.36
C LEU A 327 10.40 4.66 -2.96
N LEU A 328 10.03 3.61 -2.20
CA LEU A 328 9.92 2.24 -2.73
C LEU A 328 8.84 2.14 -3.82
N VAL A 329 7.67 2.73 -3.57
CA VAL A 329 6.55 2.73 -4.54
C VAL A 329 6.92 3.52 -5.81
N PHE A 330 7.46 4.74 -5.70
CA PHE A 330 7.84 5.51 -6.89
C PHE A 330 9.01 4.89 -7.65
N ALA A 331 9.97 4.24 -6.99
CA ALA A 331 10.98 3.46 -7.70
C ALA A 331 10.36 2.26 -8.44
N GLY A 332 9.39 1.58 -7.83
CA GLY A 332 8.59 0.54 -8.47
C GLY A 332 7.80 1.06 -9.68
N ILE A 333 7.19 2.25 -9.58
CA ILE A 333 6.48 2.94 -10.67
C ILE A 333 7.44 3.40 -11.77
N VAL A 334 8.64 3.91 -11.47
CA VAL A 334 9.59 4.31 -12.52
C VAL A 334 10.17 3.08 -13.23
N LYS A 335 10.52 2.03 -12.47
CA LYS A 335 11.11 0.81 -13.03
C LYS A 335 10.09 -0.05 -13.77
N PHE A 336 8.87 -0.18 -13.26
CA PHE A 336 7.87 -1.19 -13.66
C PHE A 336 8.48 -2.61 -13.77
N ALA A 337 9.21 -3.00 -12.74
CA ALA A 337 9.72 -4.34 -12.54
C ALA A 337 9.97 -4.55 -11.05
N PRO A 338 10.10 -5.80 -10.56
CA PRO A 338 10.64 -6.06 -9.23
C PRO A 338 11.96 -5.30 -9.03
N LEU A 339 12.06 -4.58 -7.91
CA LEU A 339 13.30 -3.92 -7.52
C LEU A 339 14.36 -4.98 -7.19
N THR A 340 15.59 -4.81 -7.68
CA THR A 340 16.72 -5.69 -7.30
C THR A 340 17.18 -5.37 -5.88
N LEU A 341 17.90 -6.28 -5.21
CA LEU A 341 18.37 -6.04 -3.83
C LEU A 341 19.18 -4.74 -3.71
N PRO A 342 20.16 -4.42 -4.59
CA PRO A 342 20.91 -3.17 -4.49
C PRO A 342 20.07 -1.91 -4.71
N GLU A 343 19.02 -1.97 -5.54
CA GLU A 343 18.07 -0.86 -5.69
C GLU A 343 17.29 -0.63 -4.40
N ARG A 344 16.79 -1.69 -3.75
CA ARG A 344 16.04 -1.60 -2.49
C ARG A 344 16.93 -1.06 -1.36
N GLU A 345 18.17 -1.54 -1.26
CA GLU A 345 19.18 -1.03 -0.32
C GLU A 345 19.48 0.46 -0.55
N LEU A 346 19.67 0.88 -1.81
CA LEU A 346 19.91 2.28 -2.17
C LEU A 346 18.69 3.16 -1.84
N ILE A 347 17.47 2.67 -2.05
CA ILE A 347 16.23 3.38 -1.69
C ILE A 347 16.09 3.52 -0.16
N LEU A 348 16.40 2.47 0.61
CA LEU A 348 16.42 2.55 2.07
C LEU A 348 17.50 3.53 2.57
N LEU A 349 18.68 3.55 1.96
CA LEU A 349 19.74 4.52 2.27
C LEU A 349 19.28 5.96 1.96
N ALA A 350 18.68 6.20 0.79
CA ALA A 350 18.10 7.49 0.44
C ALA A 350 16.98 7.91 1.41
N SER A 351 16.17 6.95 1.88
CA SER A 351 15.13 7.16 2.89
C SER A 351 15.73 7.60 4.23
N VAL A 352 16.84 7.01 4.67
CA VAL A 352 17.57 7.40 5.89
C VAL A 352 18.18 8.80 5.74
N VAL A 353 18.77 9.14 4.60
CA VAL A 353 19.33 10.48 4.33
C VAL A 353 18.24 11.55 4.34
N LEU A 354 17.12 11.32 3.63
CA LEU A 354 15.99 12.24 3.58
C LEU A 354 15.28 12.36 4.93
N ALA A 355 15.16 11.27 5.69
CA ALA A 355 14.63 11.28 7.04
C ALA A 355 15.50 12.07 8.01
N TRP A 356 16.82 11.87 7.98
CA TRP A 356 17.77 12.64 8.78
C TRP A 356 17.73 14.13 8.41
N ALA A 357 17.71 14.47 7.13
CA ALA A 357 17.61 15.86 6.68
C ALA A 357 16.29 16.51 7.14
N THR A 358 15.16 15.81 6.98
CA THR A 358 13.84 16.27 7.44
C THR A 358 13.84 16.48 8.95
N TYR A 359 14.38 15.53 9.72
CA TYR A 359 14.51 15.64 11.17
C TYR A 359 15.41 16.82 11.59
N ARG A 360 16.58 16.98 10.96
CA ARG A 360 17.63 17.92 11.35
C ARG A 360 17.33 19.37 10.94
N PHE A 361 16.71 19.58 9.80
CA PHE A 361 16.48 20.91 9.22
C PHE A 361 15.02 21.37 9.28
N VAL A 362 14.04 20.46 9.37
CA VAL A 362 12.60 20.81 9.39
C VAL A 362 11.98 20.52 10.76
N GLU A 363 12.02 19.28 11.26
CA GLU A 363 11.36 18.93 12.53
C GLU A 363 12.04 19.64 13.71
N THR A 364 13.36 19.45 13.89
CA THR A 364 14.08 19.92 15.09
C THR A 364 13.92 21.44 15.34
N PRO A 365 14.11 22.35 14.35
CA PRO A 365 13.94 23.79 14.57
C PRO A 365 12.50 24.22 14.89
N ILE A 366 11.51 23.50 14.39
CA ILE A 366 10.08 23.80 14.59
C ILE A 366 9.56 23.23 15.92
N ARG A 367 9.99 22.01 16.26
CA ARG A 367 9.63 21.26 17.47
C ARG A 367 10.24 21.88 18.72
N PHE A 368 11.54 22.18 18.70
CA PHE A 368 12.29 22.65 19.87
C PHE A 368 12.56 24.16 19.90
N GLY A 369 12.45 24.86 18.77
CA GLY A 369 12.51 26.33 18.75
C GLY A 369 11.29 26.98 19.43
N VAL A 370 11.43 28.26 19.82
CA VAL A 370 10.43 29.03 20.59
C VAL A 370 8.99 28.77 20.12
N PRO A 371 8.05 28.34 21.00
CA PRO A 371 6.65 28.17 20.66
C PRO A 371 6.02 29.48 20.22
N SER A 372 5.19 29.46 19.18
CA SER A 372 4.48 30.64 18.69
C SER A 372 3.18 30.26 18.02
N ARG A 373 2.11 31.02 18.30
CA ARG A 373 0.82 30.86 17.60
C ARG A 373 0.97 31.00 16.08
N ARG A 374 1.89 31.85 15.59
CA ARG A 374 2.19 31.98 14.16
C ARG A 374 2.73 30.68 13.54
N LYS A 375 3.60 29.94 14.26
CA LYS A 375 4.07 28.61 13.81
C LYS A 375 2.95 27.59 13.79
N MET A 376 2.11 27.57 14.83
CA MET A 376 0.97 26.64 14.93
C MET A 376 -0.05 26.87 13.80
N PHE A 377 -0.46 28.13 13.57
CA PHE A 377 -1.37 28.47 12.47
C PHE A 377 -0.73 28.28 11.09
N GLY A 378 0.57 28.56 10.93
CA GLY A 378 1.30 28.30 9.68
C GLY A 378 1.36 26.80 9.33
N LEU A 379 1.56 25.93 10.31
CA LEU A 379 1.50 24.47 10.12
C LEU A 379 0.07 24.00 9.83
N GLY A 380 -0.95 24.56 10.51
CA GLY A 380 -2.36 24.28 10.24
C GLY A 380 -2.83 24.77 8.87
N ALA A 381 -2.24 25.86 8.36
CA ALA A 381 -2.44 26.32 6.99
C ALA A 381 -1.71 25.40 5.99
N GLY A 382 -0.50 24.92 6.30
CA GLY A 382 0.21 23.90 5.51
C GLY A 382 -0.60 22.61 5.38
N MET A 383 -0.90 21.96 6.50
CA MET A 383 -2.24 21.44 6.84
C MET A 383 -3.29 21.44 5.71
N ALA A 384 -4.12 22.49 5.75
CA ALA A 384 -5.22 22.71 4.81
C ALA A 384 -4.79 22.88 3.34
N MET A 385 -3.65 23.53 3.05
CA MET A 385 -3.18 23.72 1.67
C MET A 385 -2.83 22.41 0.98
N ILE A 386 -2.30 21.42 1.70
CA ILE A 386 -2.04 20.08 1.13
C ILE A 386 -3.33 19.29 0.94
N ALA A 387 -4.28 19.40 1.87
CA ALA A 387 -5.62 18.82 1.69
C ALA A 387 -6.31 19.43 0.45
N VAL A 388 -6.28 20.76 0.29
CA VAL A 388 -6.79 21.47 -0.88
C VAL A 388 -6.04 21.08 -2.14
N ALA A 389 -4.71 20.94 -2.12
CA ALA A 389 -3.94 20.47 -3.29
C ALA A 389 -4.36 19.05 -3.72
N GLY A 390 -4.59 18.15 -2.76
CA GLY A 390 -5.14 16.82 -3.02
C GLY A 390 -6.54 16.86 -3.64
N PHE A 391 -7.45 17.68 -3.08
CA PHE A 391 -8.78 17.90 -3.64
C PHE A 391 -8.75 18.52 -5.04
N VAL A 392 -7.88 19.50 -5.28
CA VAL A 392 -7.71 20.16 -6.60
C VAL A 392 -7.14 19.18 -7.62
N ALA A 393 -6.28 18.23 -7.22
CA ALA A 393 -5.84 17.14 -8.09
C ALA A 393 -6.97 16.17 -8.46
N VAL A 394 -7.93 15.91 -7.55
CA VAL A 394 -9.16 15.14 -7.87
C VAL A 394 -10.05 15.95 -8.83
N TRP A 395 -10.37 17.20 -8.48
CA TRP A 395 -11.24 18.09 -9.26
C TRP A 395 -10.71 18.32 -10.69
N GLY A 396 -9.40 18.57 -10.81
CA GLY A 396 -8.69 18.70 -12.07
C GLY A 396 -8.44 17.39 -12.83
N ARG A 397 -9.02 16.26 -12.40
CA ARG A 397 -8.88 14.93 -13.03
C ARG A 397 -7.43 14.46 -13.19
N GLY A 398 -6.57 14.77 -12.22
CA GLY A 398 -5.12 14.54 -12.30
C GLY A 398 -4.40 15.46 -13.28
N PHE A 399 -5.00 16.62 -13.55
CA PHE A 399 -4.54 17.66 -14.45
C PHE A 399 -4.23 17.10 -15.84
N ASP A 400 -5.18 16.35 -16.41
CA ASP A 400 -5.06 15.67 -17.71
C ASP A 400 -4.63 16.65 -18.84
N TYR A 401 -5.06 17.90 -18.76
CA TYR A 401 -4.67 19.01 -19.64
C TYR A 401 -3.15 19.34 -19.64
N ARG A 402 -2.35 18.81 -18.70
CA ARG A 402 -0.88 18.90 -18.73
C ARG A 402 -0.24 18.05 -19.83
N LEU A 403 -1.03 17.19 -20.47
CA LEU A 403 -0.64 16.32 -21.58
C LEU A 403 -1.26 16.85 -22.89
N PRO A 404 -0.54 16.78 -24.03
CA PRO A 404 -1.10 17.03 -25.36
C PRO A 404 -2.37 16.20 -25.59
N PRO A 405 -3.34 16.67 -26.42
CA PRO A 405 -4.60 15.97 -26.67
C PRO A 405 -4.43 14.49 -27.01
N GLU A 406 -3.43 14.15 -27.82
CA GLU A 406 -3.11 12.81 -28.27
C GLU A 406 -2.63 11.93 -27.11
N ILE A 407 -1.63 12.41 -26.35
CA ILE A 407 -1.07 11.72 -25.19
C ILE A 407 -2.14 11.56 -24.10
N ARG A 408 -3.04 12.52 -23.95
CA ARG A 408 -4.17 12.46 -23.01
C ARG A 408 -5.22 11.43 -23.43
N ALA A 409 -5.53 11.32 -24.73
CA ALA A 409 -6.41 10.28 -25.25
C ALA A 409 -5.83 8.88 -24.96
N MET A 410 -4.56 8.67 -25.35
CA MET A 410 -3.79 7.45 -25.04
C MET A 410 -3.74 7.14 -23.53
N ALA A 411 -3.45 8.13 -22.69
CA ALA A 411 -3.31 7.98 -21.24
C ALA A 411 -4.64 7.70 -20.51
N ASN A 412 -5.78 7.92 -21.16
CA ASN A 412 -7.12 7.73 -20.61
C ASN A 412 -7.86 6.50 -21.19
N VAL A 413 -7.22 5.70 -22.06
CA VAL A 413 -7.81 4.45 -22.57
C VAL A 413 -8.14 3.51 -21.40
N THR A 414 -9.42 3.19 -21.23
CA THR A 414 -9.91 2.32 -20.15
C THR A 414 -10.18 0.90 -20.63
N THR A 415 -9.94 -0.08 -19.76
CA THR A 415 -10.35 -1.48 -19.99
C THR A 415 -11.88 -1.61 -19.95
N GLU A 416 -12.50 -1.75 -21.13
CA GLU A 416 -13.97 -1.84 -21.30
C GLU A 416 -14.55 -3.22 -20.97
N SER A 417 -14.29 -3.76 -19.78
CA SER A 417 -14.64 -5.13 -19.41
C SER A 417 -16.14 -5.47 -19.49
N PHE A 418 -17.02 -4.47 -19.47
CA PHE A 418 -18.45 -4.65 -19.70
C PHE A 418 -18.74 -5.22 -21.12
N LYS A 419 -17.94 -4.85 -22.13
CA LYS A 419 -18.04 -5.40 -23.49
C LYS A 419 -17.65 -6.87 -23.57
N TRP A 420 -16.97 -7.39 -22.54
CA TRP A 420 -16.59 -8.80 -22.39
C TRP A 420 -17.60 -9.62 -21.58
N ARG A 421 -18.76 -9.03 -21.23
CA ARG A 421 -19.85 -9.67 -20.48
C ARG A 421 -19.41 -10.15 -19.08
N PHE A 422 -18.72 -9.26 -18.37
CA PHE A 422 -18.36 -9.44 -16.96
C PHE A 422 -19.62 -9.69 -16.10
N HIS A 423 -19.57 -10.64 -15.16
CA HIS A 423 -20.72 -11.13 -14.38
C HIS A 423 -21.85 -11.84 -15.18
N GLU A 424 -21.62 -12.20 -16.45
CA GLU A 424 -22.51 -13.07 -17.23
C GLU A 424 -21.76 -14.27 -17.84
N CYS A 425 -20.71 -13.97 -18.61
CA CYS A 425 -19.95 -14.92 -19.44
C CYS A 425 -18.43 -14.83 -19.24
N LEU A 426 -17.96 -13.72 -18.64
CA LEU A 426 -16.66 -13.61 -18.00
C LEU A 426 -16.88 -13.49 -16.49
N LEU A 427 -16.61 -14.57 -15.76
CA LEU A 427 -16.96 -14.69 -14.34
C LEU A 427 -15.83 -14.24 -13.41
N ASP A 428 -16.18 -13.74 -12.23
CA ASP A 428 -15.32 -13.58 -11.05
C ASP A 428 -15.54 -14.78 -10.10
N LEU A 429 -14.61 -15.75 -10.13
CA LEU A 429 -14.71 -17.01 -9.38
C LEU A 429 -14.64 -16.85 -7.85
N SER A 430 -14.42 -15.63 -7.34
CA SER A 430 -14.58 -15.31 -5.92
C SER A 430 -16.04 -15.03 -5.52
N ARG A 431 -16.94 -14.83 -6.51
CA ARG A 431 -18.35 -14.45 -6.33
C ARG A 431 -19.32 -15.41 -6.98
N GLU A 432 -19.00 -15.91 -8.17
CA GLU A 432 -19.97 -16.58 -9.05
C GLU A 432 -19.36 -17.77 -9.80
N MET A 433 -20.20 -18.78 -10.05
CA MET A 433 -19.79 -20.08 -10.62
C MET A 433 -20.73 -20.57 -11.72
N THR A 434 -21.59 -19.70 -12.26
CA THR A 434 -22.63 -20.04 -13.24
C THR A 434 -22.71 -18.98 -14.34
N PHE A 435 -22.69 -19.43 -15.59
CA PHE A 435 -22.87 -18.61 -16.77
C PHE A 435 -24.36 -18.36 -17.03
N ALA A 436 -24.69 -17.22 -17.66
CA ALA A 436 -26.04 -16.98 -18.17
C ALA A 436 -26.36 -17.85 -19.39
N ASP A 437 -27.64 -18.23 -19.59
CA ASP A 437 -28.06 -19.03 -20.77
C ASP A 437 -27.73 -18.34 -22.10
N THR A 438 -27.75 -16.99 -22.10
CA THR A 438 -27.39 -16.14 -23.24
C THR A 438 -25.89 -16.14 -23.57
N CYS A 439 -25.05 -16.87 -22.83
CA CYS A 439 -23.63 -17.06 -23.16
C CYS A 439 -23.41 -18.06 -24.31
N VAL A 440 -24.44 -18.72 -24.83
CA VAL A 440 -24.35 -19.72 -25.91
C VAL A 440 -25.38 -19.43 -27.01
N GLU A 441 -24.91 -18.97 -28.18
CA GLU A 441 -25.73 -18.68 -29.36
C GLU A 441 -26.08 -19.98 -30.12
N ARG A 442 -26.94 -20.80 -29.50
CA ARG A 442 -27.27 -22.17 -29.96
C ARG A 442 -27.95 -22.22 -31.34
N ASP A 443 -28.54 -21.12 -31.79
CA ASP A 443 -29.24 -20.95 -33.07
C ASP A 443 -28.33 -20.80 -34.29
N ARG A 444 -27.06 -20.44 -34.09
CA ARG A 444 -26.09 -20.17 -35.16
C ARG A 444 -25.09 -21.29 -35.33
N ARG A 445 -24.58 -21.46 -36.56
CA ARG A 445 -23.52 -22.43 -36.90
C ARG A 445 -22.56 -21.92 -37.99
N PRO A 446 -21.28 -22.36 -37.99
CA PRO A 446 -20.61 -23.15 -36.94
C PRO A 446 -20.53 -22.39 -35.62
N LEU A 447 -20.45 -23.10 -34.49
CA LEU A 447 -20.41 -22.54 -33.14
C LEU A 447 -18.96 -22.54 -32.63
N VAL A 448 -18.46 -21.35 -32.31
CA VAL A 448 -17.12 -21.11 -31.76
C VAL A 448 -17.23 -20.97 -30.25
N LEU A 449 -16.74 -21.96 -29.50
CA LEU A 449 -16.57 -21.87 -28.06
C LEU A 449 -15.27 -21.14 -27.72
N VAL A 450 -15.38 -19.95 -27.15
CA VAL A 450 -14.28 -19.20 -26.52
C VAL A 450 -14.15 -19.67 -25.07
N TRP A 451 -13.01 -20.28 -24.72
CA TRP A 451 -12.71 -20.75 -23.37
C TRP A 451 -11.33 -20.27 -22.92
N GLY A 452 -11.29 -19.58 -21.78
CA GLY A 452 -10.07 -19.13 -21.13
C GLY A 452 -10.28 -17.96 -20.16
N ASP A 453 -9.23 -17.17 -19.96
CA ASP A 453 -9.20 -16.10 -18.95
C ASP A 453 -9.80 -14.76 -19.47
N SER A 454 -9.51 -13.66 -18.78
CA SER A 454 -9.99 -12.34 -19.18
C SER A 454 -9.39 -11.82 -20.50
N THR A 455 -8.23 -12.32 -20.96
CA THR A 455 -7.73 -12.01 -22.31
C THR A 455 -8.54 -12.73 -23.39
N ALA A 456 -9.08 -13.92 -23.10
CA ALA A 456 -10.06 -14.58 -23.98
C ALA A 456 -11.39 -13.82 -24.02
N GLY A 457 -11.85 -13.29 -22.87
CA GLY A 457 -12.99 -12.36 -22.82
C GLY A 457 -12.78 -11.11 -23.69
N ALA A 458 -11.55 -10.58 -23.72
CA ALA A 458 -11.18 -9.43 -24.55
C ALA A 458 -11.21 -9.69 -26.07
N LEU A 459 -11.37 -10.93 -26.53
CA LEU A 459 -11.59 -11.26 -27.95
C LEU A 459 -13.05 -11.07 -28.40
N LEU A 460 -13.99 -10.95 -27.46
CA LEU A 460 -15.43 -10.92 -27.78
C LEU A 460 -15.85 -9.75 -28.70
N PRO A 461 -15.35 -8.51 -28.54
CA PRO A 461 -15.71 -7.41 -29.44
C PRO A 461 -15.34 -7.70 -30.90
N GLY A 462 -14.13 -8.24 -31.14
CA GLY A 462 -13.70 -8.63 -32.48
C GLY A 462 -14.49 -9.80 -33.06
N LEU A 463 -14.80 -10.81 -32.25
CA LEU A 463 -15.63 -11.94 -32.68
C LEU A 463 -17.05 -11.48 -33.05
N ARG A 464 -17.68 -10.63 -32.22
CA ARG A 464 -19.00 -10.07 -32.53
C ARG A 464 -18.99 -9.17 -33.76
N LYS A 465 -17.92 -8.39 -33.97
CA LYS A 465 -17.76 -7.60 -35.20
C LYS A 465 -17.66 -8.50 -36.43
N ALA A 466 -16.90 -9.59 -36.35
CA ALA A 466 -16.77 -10.55 -37.43
C ALA A 466 -18.09 -11.29 -37.75
N GLN A 467 -18.99 -11.49 -36.78
CA GLN A 467 -20.33 -12.06 -37.03
C GLN A 467 -21.21 -11.18 -37.93
N GLU A 468 -20.94 -9.88 -38.07
CA GLU A 468 -21.65 -9.03 -39.04
C GLU A 468 -21.33 -9.43 -40.50
N ALA A 469 -20.16 -10.02 -40.73
CA ALA A 469 -19.61 -10.32 -42.07
C ALA A 469 -19.38 -11.82 -42.33
N ARG A 470 -19.66 -12.70 -41.34
CA ARG A 470 -19.53 -14.16 -41.41
C ARG A 470 -20.62 -14.83 -40.57
N SER A 471 -21.32 -15.82 -41.13
CA SER A 471 -22.30 -16.61 -40.36
C SER A 471 -21.59 -17.61 -39.45
N PHE A 472 -21.54 -17.31 -38.15
CA PHE A 472 -21.14 -18.25 -37.09
C PHE A 472 -21.80 -17.84 -35.75
N GLY A 473 -21.85 -18.77 -34.79
CA GLY A 473 -22.33 -18.52 -33.42
C GLY A 473 -21.17 -18.42 -32.43
N ILE A 474 -21.38 -17.69 -31.34
CA ILE A 474 -20.43 -17.63 -30.21
C ILE A 474 -20.99 -18.38 -29.00
N ALA A 475 -20.15 -19.20 -28.38
CA ALA A 475 -20.31 -19.61 -27.00
C ALA A 475 -19.15 -19.02 -26.18
N GLN A 476 -19.42 -18.27 -25.12
CA GLN A 476 -18.39 -17.66 -24.27
C GLN A 476 -18.43 -18.26 -22.87
N LEU A 477 -17.42 -19.07 -22.53
CA LEU A 477 -17.26 -19.66 -21.21
C LEU A 477 -15.88 -19.25 -20.65
N THR A 478 -15.80 -18.01 -20.19
CA THR A 478 -14.54 -17.36 -19.75
C THR A 478 -14.55 -17.00 -18.27
N SER A 479 -13.40 -16.94 -17.61
CA SER A 479 -13.32 -16.68 -16.16
C SER A 479 -12.04 -15.96 -15.76
N SER A 480 -12.18 -14.90 -14.98
CA SER A 480 -11.09 -13.99 -14.60
C SER A 480 -9.94 -14.74 -13.92
N SER A 481 -8.72 -14.56 -14.42
CA SER A 481 -7.49 -15.28 -14.00
C SER A 481 -7.53 -16.81 -14.11
N CYS A 482 -8.56 -17.41 -14.73
CA CYS A 482 -8.71 -18.85 -14.86
C CYS A 482 -8.47 -19.30 -16.30
N ILE A 483 -7.26 -19.83 -16.53
CA ILE A 483 -6.84 -20.44 -17.79
C ILE A 483 -7.53 -21.80 -18.04
N PRO A 484 -7.71 -22.26 -19.30
CA PRO A 484 -8.43 -23.50 -19.64
C PRO A 484 -7.53 -24.74 -19.44
N ALA A 485 -7.12 -24.96 -18.20
CA ALA A 485 -6.18 -25.98 -17.76
C ALA A 485 -6.90 -27.03 -16.90
N LEU A 486 -7.10 -28.23 -17.44
CA LEU A 486 -7.64 -29.35 -16.65
C LEU A 486 -6.60 -29.87 -15.65
N ASN A 487 -7.09 -30.46 -14.56
CA ASN A 487 -6.30 -31.04 -13.46
C ASN A 487 -5.35 -30.06 -12.71
N ALA A 488 -5.35 -28.77 -13.03
CA ALA A 488 -4.55 -27.73 -12.39
C ALA A 488 -5.32 -26.99 -11.28
N ASP A 489 -4.64 -26.69 -10.18
CA ASP A 489 -5.05 -25.61 -9.27
C ASP A 489 -4.22 -24.37 -9.61
N ILE A 490 -4.90 -23.25 -9.90
CA ILE A 490 -4.24 -22.00 -10.31
C ILE A 490 -4.01 -21.14 -9.05
N PRO A 491 -2.75 -20.85 -8.66
CA PRO A 491 -2.47 -20.07 -7.45
C PRO A 491 -3.15 -18.70 -7.49
N GLY A 492 -3.85 -18.35 -6.42
CA GLY A 492 -4.59 -17.08 -6.30
C GLY A 492 -5.98 -17.06 -6.98
N THR A 493 -6.36 -18.11 -7.73
CA THR A 493 -7.67 -18.19 -8.40
C THR A 493 -8.47 -19.38 -7.86
N PRO A 494 -9.18 -19.24 -6.72
CA PRO A 494 -9.99 -20.32 -6.16
C PRO A 494 -11.08 -20.76 -7.15
N ASN A 495 -11.55 -21.99 -6.99
CA ASN A 495 -12.57 -22.63 -7.82
C ASN A 495 -12.21 -22.84 -9.31
N CYS A 496 -11.06 -22.36 -9.82
CA CYS A 496 -10.70 -22.47 -11.24
C CYS A 496 -10.69 -23.92 -11.77
N ARG A 497 -10.16 -24.88 -11.01
CA ARG A 497 -10.25 -26.32 -11.35
C ARG A 497 -11.69 -26.75 -11.61
N ALA A 498 -12.57 -26.51 -10.64
CA ALA A 498 -13.99 -26.86 -10.71
C ALA A 498 -14.75 -26.10 -11.81
N MET A 499 -14.32 -24.87 -12.14
CA MET A 499 -14.85 -24.15 -13.29
C MET A 499 -14.43 -24.81 -14.60
N ASN A 500 -13.16 -25.19 -14.77
CA ASN A 500 -12.71 -25.90 -15.97
C ASN A 500 -13.38 -27.27 -16.13
N ASP A 501 -13.60 -28.01 -15.04
CA ASP A 501 -14.38 -29.26 -15.06
C ASP A 501 -15.85 -29.01 -15.49
N LYS A 502 -16.46 -27.91 -15.02
CA LYS A 502 -17.81 -27.47 -15.42
C LYS A 502 -17.85 -27.07 -16.89
N VAL A 503 -16.93 -26.24 -17.37
CA VAL A 503 -16.83 -25.88 -18.79
C VAL A 503 -16.63 -27.12 -19.67
N PHE A 504 -15.73 -28.03 -19.27
CA PHE A 504 -15.47 -29.27 -20.02
C PHE A 504 -16.71 -30.17 -20.14
N SER A 505 -17.55 -30.26 -19.09
CA SER A 505 -18.82 -30.97 -19.18
C SER A 505 -19.83 -30.26 -20.10
N LEU A 506 -19.93 -28.92 -20.03
CA LEU A 506 -20.77 -28.10 -20.91
C LEU A 506 -20.38 -28.21 -22.39
N VAL A 507 -19.09 -28.36 -22.74
CA VAL A 507 -18.68 -28.52 -24.16
C VAL A 507 -19.40 -29.69 -24.84
N ARG A 508 -19.67 -30.78 -24.10
CA ARG A 508 -20.38 -31.95 -24.64
C ARG A 508 -21.88 -31.71 -24.86
N GLU A 509 -22.50 -30.88 -24.02
CA GLU A 509 -23.91 -30.50 -24.14
C GLU A 509 -24.12 -29.45 -25.25
N ILE A 510 -23.20 -28.48 -25.35
CA ILE A 510 -23.20 -27.41 -26.35
C ILE A 510 -22.85 -27.98 -27.75
N SER A 511 -21.96 -28.97 -27.80
CA SER A 511 -21.42 -29.59 -29.03
C SER A 511 -20.98 -28.57 -30.09
N PRO A 512 -19.97 -27.71 -29.78
CA PRO A 512 -19.44 -26.73 -30.73
C PRO A 512 -18.54 -27.39 -31.78
N GLU A 513 -18.55 -26.88 -33.01
CA GLU A 513 -17.67 -27.32 -34.09
C GLU A 513 -16.23 -26.80 -33.92
N ILE A 514 -16.05 -25.66 -33.24
CA ILE A 514 -14.74 -25.04 -32.97
C ILE A 514 -14.62 -24.73 -31.47
N VAL A 515 -13.47 -25.07 -30.86
CA VAL A 515 -13.09 -24.63 -29.52
C VAL A 515 -11.85 -23.77 -29.62
N LEU A 516 -12.01 -22.47 -29.38
CA LEU A 516 -10.96 -21.46 -29.34
C LEU A 516 -10.44 -21.31 -27.91
N LEU A 517 -9.20 -21.75 -27.69
CA LEU A 517 -8.48 -21.57 -26.43
C LEU A 517 -7.59 -20.32 -26.52
N HIS A 518 -7.68 -19.42 -25.54
CA HIS A 518 -6.76 -18.29 -25.37
C HIS A 518 -6.58 -17.91 -23.89
N GLY A 519 -5.42 -17.37 -23.50
CA GLY A 519 -5.12 -17.01 -22.12
C GLY A 519 -3.62 -17.03 -21.76
N THR A 520 -3.32 -16.72 -20.51
CA THR A 520 -1.97 -16.36 -20.02
C THR A 520 -1.24 -17.52 -19.30
N TRP A 521 -1.23 -18.70 -19.91
CA TRP A 521 -0.88 -19.98 -19.25
C TRP A 521 0.58 -20.44 -19.32
N GLU A 522 1.57 -19.55 -19.42
CA GLU A 522 2.99 -19.92 -19.64
C GLU A 522 3.51 -21.04 -18.73
N LYS A 523 3.08 -21.06 -17.46
CA LYS A 523 3.51 -22.02 -16.42
C LYS A 523 2.68 -23.30 -16.33
N HIS A 524 1.64 -23.45 -17.15
CA HIS A 524 0.64 -24.52 -17.07
C HIS A 524 0.35 -25.17 -18.44
N LEU A 525 1.28 -25.05 -19.39
CA LEU A 525 1.11 -25.55 -20.77
C LEU A 525 0.78 -27.05 -20.85
N ASP A 526 1.30 -27.87 -19.94
CA ASP A 526 1.00 -29.31 -19.90
C ASP A 526 -0.44 -29.60 -19.45
N ASN A 527 -1.01 -28.80 -18.56
CA ASN A 527 -2.42 -28.90 -18.20
C ASN A 527 -3.36 -28.42 -19.33
N VAL A 528 -2.91 -27.47 -20.15
CA VAL A 528 -3.60 -27.09 -21.40
C VAL A 528 -3.45 -28.20 -22.46
N ALA A 529 -2.31 -28.90 -22.51
CA ALA A 529 -2.12 -30.09 -23.34
C ALA A 529 -3.07 -31.24 -22.94
N GLU A 530 -3.28 -31.46 -21.65
CA GLU A 530 -4.33 -32.37 -21.14
C GLU A 530 -5.73 -31.91 -21.59
N THR A 531 -6.05 -30.62 -21.54
CA THR A 531 -7.32 -30.06 -22.07
C THR A 531 -7.49 -30.38 -23.56
N VAL A 532 -6.46 -30.19 -24.39
CA VAL A 532 -6.50 -30.52 -25.83
C VAL A 532 -6.77 -32.01 -26.05
N VAL A 533 -6.06 -32.90 -25.35
CA VAL A 533 -6.26 -34.36 -25.44
C VAL A 533 -7.66 -34.76 -24.97
N ALA A 534 -8.16 -34.16 -23.89
CA ALA A 534 -9.49 -34.42 -23.36
C ALA A 534 -10.58 -33.99 -24.35
N LEU A 535 -10.45 -32.81 -24.97
CA LEU A 535 -11.34 -32.33 -26.02
C LEU A 535 -11.34 -33.30 -27.21
N LYS A 536 -10.17 -33.60 -27.80
CA LYS A 536 -10.04 -34.51 -28.96
C LYS A 536 -10.53 -35.95 -28.69
N ARG A 537 -10.55 -36.40 -27.43
CA ARG A 537 -11.09 -37.70 -27.03
C ARG A 537 -12.61 -37.69 -26.77
N LYS A 538 -13.23 -36.52 -26.60
CA LYS A 538 -14.64 -36.38 -26.15
C LYS A 538 -15.53 -35.56 -27.08
N THR A 539 -14.97 -34.86 -28.07
CA THR A 539 -15.67 -34.03 -29.04
C THR A 539 -15.02 -34.18 -30.42
N ASN A 540 -15.77 -33.87 -31.48
CA ASN A 540 -15.25 -33.82 -32.85
C ASN A 540 -14.74 -32.42 -33.24
N ALA A 541 -14.51 -31.53 -32.27
CA ALA A 541 -14.25 -30.13 -32.53
C ALA A 541 -12.86 -29.86 -33.12
N ARG A 542 -12.77 -28.84 -33.97
CA ARG A 542 -11.51 -28.16 -34.28
C ARG A 542 -11.06 -27.40 -33.04
N VAL A 543 -9.98 -27.86 -32.42
CA VAL A 543 -9.38 -27.20 -31.24
C VAL A 543 -8.35 -26.23 -31.79
N VAL A 544 -8.61 -24.93 -31.66
CA VAL A 544 -7.77 -23.85 -32.16
C VAL A 544 -7.18 -23.13 -30.96
N VAL A 545 -5.86 -23.00 -30.94
CA VAL A 545 -5.12 -22.26 -29.91
C VAL A 545 -4.68 -20.94 -30.50
N LEU A 546 -5.14 -19.84 -29.90
CA LEU A 546 -4.63 -18.50 -30.21
C LEU A 546 -3.46 -18.19 -29.27
N GLY A 547 -2.29 -17.98 -29.88
CA GLY A 547 -1.04 -17.63 -29.21
C GLY A 547 -1.10 -16.30 -28.45
N GLY A 548 -0.01 -15.99 -27.76
CA GLY A 548 0.03 -14.84 -26.86
C GLY A 548 -0.13 -13.50 -27.59
N VAL A 549 -0.89 -12.59 -26.98
CA VAL A 549 -0.92 -11.17 -27.35
C VAL A 549 0.31 -10.44 -26.77
N PRO A 550 0.74 -9.29 -27.34
CA PRO A 550 1.93 -8.58 -26.86
C PRO A 550 1.75 -8.04 -25.44
N ALA A 551 2.63 -8.44 -24.52
CA ALA A 551 2.54 -8.01 -23.13
C ALA A 551 3.38 -6.74 -22.87
N TRP A 552 2.71 -5.67 -22.47
CA TRP A 552 3.31 -4.37 -22.16
C TRP A 552 3.72 -4.31 -20.70
N LYS A 553 5.03 -4.36 -20.45
CA LYS A 553 5.60 -4.45 -19.09
C LYS A 553 5.05 -3.43 -18.09
N ARG A 554 4.75 -2.20 -18.54
CA ARG A 554 4.24 -1.10 -17.71
C ARG A 554 2.72 -0.92 -17.75
N GLY A 555 2.05 -1.63 -18.64
CA GLY A 555 0.82 -1.20 -19.27
C GLY A 555 1.11 -0.22 -20.41
N LEU A 556 0.42 -0.34 -21.54
CA LEU A 556 0.70 0.48 -22.72
C LEU A 556 0.45 1.99 -22.49
N PRO A 557 -0.65 2.45 -21.85
CA PRO A 557 -0.81 3.86 -21.49
C PRO A 557 0.34 4.43 -20.64
N CYS A 558 0.94 3.61 -19.77
CA CYS A 558 2.11 3.98 -18.99
C CYS A 558 3.38 4.11 -19.85
N GLU A 559 3.59 3.24 -20.84
CA GLU A 559 4.70 3.39 -21.80
C GLU A 559 4.52 4.63 -22.68
N VAL A 560 3.30 4.97 -23.10
CA VAL A 560 3.02 6.22 -23.82
C VAL A 560 3.45 7.43 -22.98
N LEU A 561 2.95 7.53 -21.73
CA LEU A 561 3.29 8.65 -20.84
C LEU A 561 4.81 8.71 -20.61
N ARG A 562 5.45 7.57 -20.31
CA ARG A 562 6.90 7.47 -20.09
C ARG A 562 7.69 7.89 -21.33
N TYR A 563 7.31 7.43 -22.51
CA TYR A 563 7.98 7.76 -23.75
C TYR A 563 7.87 9.27 -24.06
N PHE A 564 6.67 9.84 -23.90
CA PHE A 564 6.45 11.28 -24.05
C PHE A 564 7.21 12.12 -23.02
N MET A 565 7.29 11.68 -21.76
CA MET A 565 8.08 12.38 -20.73
C MET A 565 9.57 12.47 -21.07
N LEU A 566 10.12 11.42 -21.70
CA LEU A 566 11.53 11.31 -22.06
C LEU A 566 11.87 12.02 -23.37
N HIS A 567 11.07 11.81 -24.42
CA HIS A 567 11.38 12.24 -25.80
C HIS A 567 10.56 13.44 -26.30
N ARG A 568 9.48 13.81 -25.58
CA ARG A 568 8.51 14.87 -25.95
C ARG A 568 7.77 14.64 -27.27
N THR A 569 7.78 13.40 -27.76
CA THR A 569 7.08 12.93 -28.97
C THR A 569 6.06 11.84 -28.64
N LEU A 570 5.20 11.50 -29.60
CA LEU A 570 4.38 10.29 -29.56
C LEU A 570 5.27 9.04 -29.50
N ILE A 571 4.77 7.97 -28.89
CA ILE A 571 5.40 6.66 -29.02
C ILE A 571 5.31 6.21 -30.49
N PRO A 572 6.36 5.58 -31.07
CA PRO A 572 6.28 5.06 -32.43
C PRO A 572 5.20 3.98 -32.55
N GLU A 573 4.69 3.80 -33.76
CA GLU A 573 3.61 2.85 -34.06
C GLU A 573 3.97 1.40 -33.72
N ARG A 574 5.26 1.06 -33.74
CA ARG A 574 5.79 -0.21 -33.24
C ARG A 574 6.85 0.06 -32.17
N SER A 575 6.85 -0.77 -31.12
CA SER A 575 7.79 -0.62 -30.02
C SER A 575 8.35 -1.97 -29.56
N PRO A 576 9.67 -2.10 -29.36
CA PRO A 576 10.29 -3.28 -28.74
C PRO A 576 10.14 -3.31 -27.20
N SER A 577 9.32 -2.42 -26.62
CA SER A 577 9.07 -2.36 -25.17
C SER A 577 8.05 -3.39 -24.68
N ALA A 578 7.26 -3.97 -25.59
CA ALA A 578 6.44 -5.15 -25.32
C ALA A 578 7.29 -6.42 -25.38
N SER A 579 7.08 -7.36 -24.46
CA SER A 579 7.55 -8.73 -24.66
C SER A 579 6.64 -9.40 -25.69
N SER A 580 7.21 -9.70 -26.87
CA SER A 580 6.53 -10.48 -27.90
C SER A 580 6.63 -11.98 -27.58
N PRO A 581 5.52 -12.69 -27.40
CA PRO A 581 5.55 -14.11 -27.05
C PRO A 581 5.88 -15.06 -28.22
N THR A 582 6.41 -14.59 -29.37
CA THR A 582 6.75 -15.45 -30.54
C THR A 582 7.60 -16.68 -30.17
N ALA A 583 8.54 -16.53 -29.22
CA ALA A 583 9.35 -17.63 -28.73
C ALA A 583 8.54 -18.67 -27.94
N TYR A 584 7.51 -18.23 -27.20
CA TYR A 584 6.60 -19.11 -26.47
C TYR A 584 5.50 -19.69 -27.37
N ASP A 585 5.03 -18.94 -28.37
CA ASP A 585 4.15 -19.42 -29.44
C ASP A 585 4.77 -20.61 -30.19
N ALA A 586 6.09 -20.59 -30.43
CA ALA A 586 6.80 -21.73 -30.99
C ALA A 586 6.77 -22.97 -30.07
N VAL A 587 6.90 -22.79 -28.75
CA VAL A 587 6.78 -23.86 -27.75
C VAL A 587 5.35 -24.41 -27.69
N MET A 588 4.33 -23.54 -27.68
CA MET A 588 2.92 -23.95 -27.73
C MET A 588 2.60 -24.73 -29.01
N ARG A 589 3.02 -24.23 -30.18
CA ARG A 589 2.85 -24.91 -31.46
C ARG A 589 3.50 -26.30 -31.47
N ALA A 590 4.73 -26.41 -30.93
CA ALA A 590 5.44 -27.69 -30.82
C ALA A 590 4.81 -28.67 -29.80
N ARG A 591 4.25 -28.17 -28.70
CA ARG A 591 3.65 -29.01 -27.64
C ARG A 591 2.23 -29.46 -27.95
N LEU A 592 1.42 -28.60 -28.57
CA LEU A 592 -0.01 -28.81 -28.78
C LEU A 592 -0.36 -29.28 -30.20
N GLY A 593 0.44 -28.92 -31.22
CA GLY A 593 0.25 -29.37 -32.60
C GLY A 593 0.20 -30.89 -32.77
N PRO A 594 1.14 -31.67 -32.19
CA PRO A 594 1.10 -33.14 -32.22
C PRO A 594 -0.11 -33.77 -31.52
N LEU A 595 -0.86 -32.99 -30.73
CA LEU A 595 -2.10 -33.40 -30.07
C LEU A 595 -3.35 -33.06 -30.90
N GLY A 596 -3.16 -32.57 -32.13
CA GLY A 596 -4.23 -32.20 -33.06
C GLY A 596 -4.84 -30.82 -32.86
N ALA A 597 -4.19 -29.94 -32.07
CA ALA A 597 -4.57 -28.54 -31.99
C ALA A 597 -4.01 -27.74 -33.18
N GLU A 598 -4.86 -26.91 -33.79
CA GLU A 598 -4.45 -25.91 -34.77
C GLU A 598 -3.91 -24.68 -34.03
N PHE A 599 -2.87 -24.03 -34.54
CA PHE A 599 -2.21 -22.91 -33.85
C PHE A 599 -2.18 -21.64 -34.70
N ILE A 600 -2.79 -20.57 -34.19
CA ILE A 600 -2.75 -19.22 -34.77
C ILE A 600 -1.96 -18.33 -33.83
N SER A 601 -0.90 -17.66 -34.31
CA SER A 601 -0.22 -16.65 -33.50
C SER A 601 -0.95 -15.31 -33.58
N ALA A 602 -1.22 -14.69 -32.42
CA ALA A 602 -1.58 -13.28 -32.35
C ALA A 602 -0.36 -12.36 -32.53
N SER A 603 0.84 -12.85 -32.19
CA SER A 603 2.10 -12.12 -32.37
C SER A 603 2.50 -11.97 -33.84
N ASP A 604 2.23 -12.97 -34.70
CA ASP A 604 2.47 -12.87 -36.16
C ASP A 604 1.57 -11.81 -36.83
N VAL A 605 0.52 -11.32 -36.15
CA VAL A 605 -0.36 -10.22 -36.59
C VAL A 605 0.05 -8.89 -35.95
N LEU A 606 0.35 -8.90 -34.65
CA LEU A 606 0.57 -7.67 -33.87
C LEU A 606 2.04 -7.23 -33.79
N CYS A 607 3.01 -8.08 -34.14
CA CYS A 607 4.45 -7.80 -34.04
C CYS A 607 5.20 -8.08 -35.35
N ASN A 608 6.33 -7.40 -35.54
CA ASN A 608 7.29 -7.65 -36.61
C ASN A 608 8.73 -7.45 -36.06
N ALA A 609 9.74 -7.38 -36.94
CA ALA A 609 11.14 -7.15 -36.56
C ALA A 609 11.43 -5.79 -35.88
N GLU A 610 10.54 -4.80 -36.01
CA GLU A 610 10.64 -3.47 -35.38
C GLU A 610 9.97 -3.43 -34.00
N GLY A 611 9.16 -4.46 -33.68
CA GLY A 611 8.43 -4.60 -32.43
C GLY A 611 6.91 -4.74 -32.63
N CYS A 612 6.19 -4.61 -31.53
CA CYS A 612 4.74 -4.81 -31.50
C CYS A 612 3.99 -3.49 -31.64
N LEU A 613 2.84 -3.53 -32.33
CA LEU A 613 1.97 -2.37 -32.58
C LEU A 613 1.56 -1.71 -31.25
N THR A 614 1.78 -0.40 -31.14
CA THR A 614 1.29 0.44 -30.04
C THR A 614 -0.11 0.99 -30.32
N ARG A 615 -0.52 1.09 -31.58
CA ARG A 615 -1.83 1.60 -32.00
C ARG A 615 -2.31 0.96 -33.30
N ILE A 616 -3.59 1.12 -33.64
CA ILE A 616 -4.19 0.62 -34.87
C ILE A 616 -5.03 1.73 -35.52
N GLY A 617 -4.36 2.58 -36.29
CA GLY A 617 -4.95 3.74 -36.95
C GLY A 617 -4.30 5.06 -36.56
N ASP A 618 -4.78 6.14 -37.18
CA ASP A 618 -4.22 7.48 -37.01
C ASP A 618 -4.64 8.15 -35.69
N ALA A 619 -5.82 7.81 -35.16
CA ALA A 619 -6.34 8.39 -33.94
C ALA A 619 -5.55 7.92 -32.70
N ALA A 620 -5.30 8.85 -31.77
CA ALA A 620 -4.40 8.59 -30.65
C ALA A 620 -4.97 7.57 -29.63
N GLU A 621 -6.29 7.55 -29.44
CA GLU A 621 -6.99 6.60 -28.55
C GLU A 621 -6.94 5.13 -29.02
N ASP A 622 -6.47 4.87 -30.25
CA ASP A 622 -6.51 3.55 -30.90
C ASP A 622 -5.39 2.62 -30.43
N LEU A 623 -5.01 2.70 -29.14
CA LEU A 623 -3.98 1.87 -28.53
C LEU A 623 -4.29 0.37 -28.68
N THR A 624 -3.25 -0.47 -28.79
CA THR A 624 -3.45 -1.93 -28.90
C THR A 624 -3.91 -2.59 -27.60
N ALA A 625 -3.52 -2.05 -26.45
CA ALA A 625 -3.86 -2.56 -25.13
C ALA A 625 -4.27 -1.44 -24.17
N SER A 626 -5.26 -1.70 -23.32
CA SER A 626 -5.68 -0.76 -22.26
C SER A 626 -4.85 -0.90 -20.98
N ASP A 627 -4.21 -2.05 -20.77
CA ASP A 627 -3.32 -2.32 -19.64
C ASP A 627 -2.05 -3.08 -20.06
N GLN A 628 -1.61 -4.06 -19.27
CA GLN A 628 -0.43 -4.88 -19.56
C GLN A 628 -0.69 -5.93 -20.65
N VAL A 629 -1.90 -6.45 -20.78
CA VAL A 629 -2.21 -7.58 -21.68
C VAL A 629 -3.56 -7.50 -22.39
N HIS A 630 -4.55 -6.79 -21.83
CA HIS A 630 -5.89 -6.77 -22.43
C HIS A 630 -5.95 -5.87 -23.65
N LEU A 631 -6.44 -6.43 -24.76
CA LEU A 631 -6.68 -5.71 -26.00
C LEU A 631 -7.79 -4.66 -25.83
N THR A 632 -7.66 -3.53 -26.51
CA THR A 632 -8.78 -2.60 -26.72
C THR A 632 -9.80 -3.18 -27.70
N GLU A 633 -10.99 -2.58 -27.80
CA GLU A 633 -12.00 -3.00 -28.80
C GLU A 633 -11.44 -2.97 -30.24
N LYS A 634 -10.77 -1.90 -30.64
CA LYS A 634 -10.16 -1.79 -31.99
C LYS A 634 -9.08 -2.85 -32.23
N ALA A 635 -8.29 -3.19 -31.20
CA ALA A 635 -7.28 -4.23 -31.30
C ALA A 635 -7.88 -5.65 -31.34
N SER A 636 -8.96 -5.88 -30.60
CA SER A 636 -9.77 -7.09 -30.66
C SER A 636 -10.34 -7.28 -32.08
N VAL A 637 -10.95 -6.24 -32.66
CA VAL A 637 -11.47 -6.25 -34.04
C VAL A 637 -10.36 -6.53 -35.05
N PHE A 638 -9.28 -5.76 -35.06
CA PHE A 638 -8.18 -5.94 -36.02
C PHE A 638 -7.54 -7.34 -35.95
N LEU A 639 -7.31 -7.86 -34.74
CA LEU A 639 -6.75 -9.20 -34.56
C LEU A 639 -7.73 -10.26 -35.09
N ILE A 640 -9.01 -10.19 -34.74
CA ILE A 640 -9.99 -11.18 -35.18
C ILE A 640 -10.23 -11.11 -36.69
N GLU A 641 -10.39 -9.93 -37.29
CA GLU A 641 -10.53 -9.77 -38.75
C GLU A 641 -9.30 -10.33 -39.50
N SER A 642 -8.10 -10.21 -38.93
CA SER A 642 -6.85 -10.79 -39.48
C SER A 642 -6.75 -12.32 -39.37
N ILE A 643 -7.62 -12.98 -38.60
CA ILE A 643 -7.56 -14.44 -38.37
C ILE A 643 -8.89 -15.18 -38.61
N ILE A 644 -10.03 -14.49 -38.77
CA ILE A 644 -11.35 -15.11 -38.73
C ILE A 644 -11.54 -16.18 -39.80
N ASP A 645 -11.09 -15.96 -41.02
CA ASP A 645 -11.23 -16.95 -42.09
C ASP A 645 -10.43 -18.22 -41.77
N ARG A 646 -9.22 -18.10 -41.19
CA ARG A 646 -8.41 -19.24 -40.69
C ARG A 646 -9.09 -19.95 -39.51
N LEU A 647 -9.67 -19.19 -38.57
CA LEU A 647 -10.40 -19.72 -37.43
C LEU A 647 -11.62 -20.54 -37.89
N LEU A 648 -12.42 -20.02 -38.82
CA LEU A 648 -13.59 -20.70 -39.38
C LEU A 648 -13.22 -21.85 -40.35
N GLY A 649 -11.99 -21.87 -40.88
CA GLY A 649 -11.46 -22.96 -41.70
C GLY A 649 -11.47 -22.71 -43.21
N GLY A 650 -11.63 -21.45 -43.63
CA GLY A 650 -11.36 -21.03 -45.00
C GLY A 650 -9.87 -20.80 -45.25
N GLU A 651 -9.47 -20.81 -46.52
CA GLU A 651 -8.13 -20.37 -46.91
C GLU A 651 -7.93 -18.88 -46.57
N ALA A 652 -6.71 -18.51 -46.16
CA ALA A 652 -6.42 -17.13 -45.82
C ALA A 652 -6.50 -16.23 -47.08
N PRO A 653 -7.14 -15.04 -47.01
CA PRO A 653 -7.17 -14.12 -48.13
C PRO A 653 -5.73 -13.72 -48.51
N ALA A 654 -5.37 -13.92 -49.79
CA ALA A 654 -4.04 -13.60 -50.30
C ALA A 654 -3.69 -12.14 -50.00
N GLY A 655 -2.58 -11.93 -49.29
CA GLY A 655 -2.28 -10.66 -48.62
C GLY A 655 -2.21 -9.48 -49.58
N LYS A 656 -3.08 -8.48 -49.38
CA LYS A 656 -2.92 -7.15 -49.96
C LYS A 656 -1.76 -6.44 -49.27
N GLY A 657 -0.55 -6.62 -49.79
CA GLY A 657 0.64 -5.95 -49.29
C GLY A 657 0.53 -4.43 -49.41
N ARG A 658 0.62 -3.75 -48.26
CA ARG A 658 1.01 -2.35 -48.06
C ARG A 658 1.77 -2.25 -46.74
#